data_AF-A0A947XBT8-F1
#
_entry.id   AF-A0A947XBT8-F1
#
_cell.length_a   1.000
_cell.length_b   1.000
_cell.length_c   1.000
_cell.angle_alpha   90.00
_cell.angle_beta   90.00
_cell.angle_gamma   90.00
#
_symmetry.space_group_name_H-M   'P 1'
#
loop_
_entity.id
_entity.type
_entity.pdbx_description
1 polymer ?
#
loop_
_entity_poly.entity_id
_entity_poly.type
_entity_poly.pdbx_seq_one_letter_code
_entity_poly.pdbx_strand_id
1 'polypeptide(L)'
;MKADSLRQLVAHGQSYWLDNLTRHKIASGELERRVREHGLRGVTSNPAIFHQAISSSRDYDDEIRDAFAAGRTAAEVHEAVMVSDVRDACDVLRPVYDESGGVDGYVSLEVSPHLAHDTQASIEEARRLHAAVNRPNLFIKIPGTLAGLPAIEQCLFEGININITLLFSVPRYEAVAEAWLRALERRLEAGKPVAGIASVASFFLSRIDILADSLLAHRFGTAHEAQARSLLGKVAVANAKLAYQRFKHMVASERWQKLAAQGAQVQRLLWASTSTKNPDYRDVMYVEPLIGPHTVNTLPDKTITAFADHGQVATTLEDSVDDARQTMAALDALGIDFAQLATHLENEGVQKFIEPYDALTQLIEDKGRLLQRREGAEMLPEATRLLRRQVLRMTTEAGSGHPTSCLSCAEIVAALFFHEMRWDPADPQARNVDRFVLSKGHAAPILWAALAAAGAIEEDPMSLRRIDSTLEGHPTPNNPWIKVATGSLGQGLSAANGMALANRLDGIDARVFCLLGDGECSEGSVWEAAQFASLNKLANLVAIVDVNGLGQSGPAPYGHDTAVLARRFESFGWRAIEIHGHDMDAVLDALERAREGGPTAILACTVKGRGVSFLEGAGGWHGKPVERERLQQALDEVGDVQSQPRVEPRRSGAFETAIAGTPGSIDVNYASGAEVATREAYGHALAKLGALNPDIVALDGDVKNSTRSEFFAEAFPERFFECWIAEQNMVGAALGLAACGKIPFVSTFACFLSRAYDFIRMAGHSRPQHLVFCGSHAGVSIGEDGPSQMGLEDLAMFRALAHSTVLYPCDAVSAERLTEQAARSEGIVYLRTTRGKTPVIYGNDERFPVGGSKVLRASGDDQCTVVAAGVTVHEALAAHDSLKQQGIALRVIDAYSVKPLDVATLIQAAGETRGLVVVEDHWADGGLGDAVARAHDWLVPLRFLAVGSEPRSGTPHALLERHGISRHVIVQQVLALVNHPDAGRLRA
;
A
#
# COMPACT_ATOMS: atom_id res chain seq x y z
N MET A 1 6.24 41.76 47.57
CA MET A 1 6.01 40.44 46.95
C MET A 1 5.03 39.69 47.84
N LYS A 2 3.86 39.26 47.32
CA LYS A 2 3.01 38.30 48.04
C LYS A 2 3.87 37.07 48.32
N ALA A 3 3.83 36.56 49.55
CA ALA A 3 4.47 35.28 49.85
C ALA A 3 3.81 34.19 48.98
N ASP A 4 4.61 33.33 48.36
CA ASP A 4 4.11 32.24 47.51
C ASP A 4 3.28 31.27 48.38
N SER A 5 1.97 31.18 48.11
CA SER A 5 1.01 30.37 48.88
C SER A 5 1.41 28.89 48.89
N LEU A 6 2.06 28.39 47.84
CA LEU A 6 2.54 27.01 47.77
C LEU A 6 3.65 26.72 48.79
N ARG A 7 4.57 27.66 49.00
CA ARG A 7 5.64 27.52 50.00
C ARG A 7 5.09 27.54 51.43
N GLN A 8 4.00 28.28 51.65
CA GLN A 8 3.40 28.38 52.98
C GLN A 8 2.78 27.05 53.45
N LEU A 9 2.34 26.17 52.54
CA LEU A 9 1.78 24.85 52.89
C LEU A 9 2.71 24.04 53.82
N VAL A 10 4.02 24.13 53.60
CA VAL A 10 5.04 23.43 54.40
C VAL A 10 4.98 23.86 55.87
N ALA A 11 4.75 25.15 56.15
CA ALA A 11 4.63 25.67 57.50
C ALA A 11 3.36 25.15 58.22
N HIS A 12 2.35 24.73 57.46
CA HIS A 12 1.13 24.08 57.97
C HIS A 12 1.23 22.54 57.99
N GLY A 13 2.41 21.99 57.69
CA GLY A 13 2.68 20.56 57.71
C GLY A 13 2.10 19.78 56.53
N GLN A 14 1.74 20.48 55.44
CA GLN A 14 1.33 19.88 54.17
C GLN A 14 2.41 20.08 53.10
N SER A 15 2.75 19.01 52.40
CA SER A 15 3.65 19.09 51.23
C SER A 15 2.85 19.04 49.94
N TYR A 16 3.15 19.90 48.97
CA TYR A 16 2.57 19.75 47.64
C TYR A 16 3.54 19.03 46.70
N TRP A 17 2.99 18.13 45.89
CA TRP A 17 3.71 17.35 44.90
C TRP A 17 3.19 17.67 43.50
N LEU A 18 4.06 17.59 42.50
CA LEU A 18 3.68 17.79 41.10
C LEU A 18 3.10 16.49 40.52
N ASP A 19 1.92 16.58 39.91
CA ASP A 19 1.25 15.47 39.20
C ASP A 19 1.38 15.59 37.67
N ASN A 20 2.62 15.76 37.20
CA ASN A 20 2.99 15.86 35.78
C ASN A 20 4.51 15.78 35.57
N LEU A 21 5.10 14.59 35.75
CA LEU A 21 6.52 14.37 35.45
C LEU A 21 6.73 14.19 33.93
N THR A 22 7.59 14.99 33.33
CA THR A 22 8.03 14.80 31.94
C THR A 22 9.53 15.01 31.81
N ARG A 23 10.19 14.29 30.90
CA ARG A 23 11.60 14.48 30.56
C ARG A 23 11.96 15.93 30.26
N HIS A 24 11.11 16.63 29.50
CA HIS A 24 11.29 18.05 29.21
C HIS A 24 11.45 18.92 30.47
N LYS A 25 10.64 18.69 31.52
CA LYS A 25 10.69 19.45 32.77
C LYS A 25 11.97 19.21 33.56
N ILE A 26 12.54 18.01 33.46
CA ILE A 26 13.83 17.66 34.07
C ILE A 26 14.95 18.35 33.27
N ALA A 27 15.03 18.08 31.97
CA ALA A 27 16.12 18.52 31.11
C ALA A 27 16.20 20.05 30.94
N SER A 28 15.05 20.75 30.94
CA SER A 28 15.00 22.22 30.87
C SER A 28 15.35 22.93 32.18
N GLY A 29 15.52 22.20 33.29
CA GLY A 29 15.70 22.76 34.63
C GLY A 29 14.42 23.32 35.25
N GLU A 30 13.25 23.15 34.61
CA GLU A 30 11.97 23.61 35.16
C GLU A 30 11.67 22.97 36.53
N LEU A 31 11.94 21.67 36.67
CA LEU A 31 11.70 20.93 37.91
C LEU A 31 12.56 21.46 39.06
N GLU A 32 13.86 21.67 38.82
CA GLU A 32 14.79 22.25 39.79
C GLU A 32 14.36 23.67 40.20
N ARG A 33 13.94 24.48 39.22
CA ARG A 33 13.40 25.81 39.48
C ARG A 33 12.17 25.76 40.38
N ARG A 34 11.24 24.81 40.17
CA ARG A 34 10.06 24.66 41.06
C ARG A 34 10.43 24.25 42.48
N VAL A 35 11.45 23.42 42.65
CA VAL A 35 12.00 23.09 43.98
C VAL A 35 12.51 24.37 44.66
N ARG A 36 13.37 25.12 43.97
CA ARG A 36 14.01 26.32 44.52
C ARG A 36 13.06 27.49 44.72
N GLU A 37 12.18 27.76 43.77
CA GLU A 37 11.36 28.99 43.70
C GLU A 37 9.95 28.82 44.25
N HIS A 38 9.36 27.61 44.15
CA HIS A 38 7.95 27.38 44.52
C HIS A 38 7.76 26.43 45.70
N GLY A 39 8.84 25.81 46.18
CA GLY A 39 8.81 24.94 47.36
C GLY A 39 8.29 23.54 47.07
N LEU A 40 8.48 23.02 45.86
CA LEU A 40 8.07 21.68 45.46
C LEU A 40 8.73 20.62 46.36
N ARG A 41 7.92 19.70 46.91
CA ARG A 41 8.38 18.68 47.88
C ARG A 41 8.31 17.24 47.40
N GLY A 42 7.82 17.00 46.19
CA GLY A 42 7.80 15.66 45.60
C GLY A 42 7.14 15.65 44.23
N VAL A 43 7.20 14.51 43.56
CA VAL A 43 6.63 14.31 42.22
C VAL A 43 5.96 12.95 42.13
N THR A 44 4.89 12.88 41.36
CA THR A 44 4.22 11.64 40.99
C THR A 44 4.09 11.56 39.46
N SER A 45 4.22 10.35 38.93
CA SER A 45 3.94 10.01 37.53
C SER A 45 2.81 8.96 37.44
N ASN A 46 2.20 8.81 36.28
CA ASN A 46 1.23 7.74 35.97
C ASN A 46 1.32 7.40 34.46
N PRO A 47 0.68 6.32 33.96
CA PRO A 47 0.87 5.92 32.57
C PRO A 47 0.27 6.93 31.59
N ALA A 48 -0.80 7.64 31.99
CA ALA A 48 -1.41 8.67 31.17
C ALA A 48 -0.49 9.90 30.99
N ILE A 49 0.29 10.26 32.01
CA ILE A 49 1.30 11.33 31.93
C ILE A 49 2.40 10.94 30.95
N PHE A 50 2.95 9.73 31.05
CA PHE A 50 3.97 9.25 30.12
C PHE A 50 3.43 9.09 28.70
N HIS A 51 2.21 8.56 28.53
CA HIS A 51 1.53 8.50 27.24
C HIS A 51 1.44 9.87 26.60
N GLN A 52 0.95 10.88 27.34
CA GLN A 52 0.86 12.24 26.83
C GLN A 52 2.25 12.80 26.48
N ALA A 53 3.25 12.61 27.33
CA ALA A 53 4.60 13.12 27.10
C ALA A 53 5.27 12.50 25.86
N ILE A 54 5.14 11.17 25.68
CA ILE A 54 5.75 10.45 24.54
C ILE A 54 4.99 10.72 23.24
N SER A 55 3.67 10.84 23.29
CA SER A 55 2.86 11.13 22.08
C SER A 55 3.03 12.56 21.59
N SER A 56 3.25 13.54 22.48
CA SER A 56 3.32 14.95 22.10
C SER A 56 4.74 15.52 21.98
N SER A 57 5.79 14.68 22.04
CA SER A 57 7.18 15.15 21.97
C SER A 57 8.11 14.17 21.25
N ARG A 58 9.32 14.65 20.94
CA ARG A 58 10.44 13.83 20.42
C ARG A 58 11.51 13.53 21.46
N ASP A 59 11.30 13.91 22.71
CA ASP A 59 12.30 13.80 23.80
C ASP A 59 12.68 12.35 24.14
N TYR A 60 11.89 11.39 23.65
CA TYR A 60 12.05 9.95 23.89
C TYR A 60 12.47 9.20 22.62
N ASP A 61 12.54 9.85 21.45
CA ASP A 61 12.71 9.19 20.16
C ASP A 61 14.05 8.44 20.09
N ASP A 62 15.16 9.07 20.51
CA ASP A 62 16.48 8.45 20.45
C ASP A 62 16.57 7.20 21.33
N GLU A 63 16.05 7.26 22.56
CA GLU A 63 16.07 6.11 23.47
C GLU A 63 15.16 4.98 22.98
N ILE A 64 13.97 5.30 22.48
CA ILE A 64 13.06 4.30 21.91
C ILE A 64 13.70 3.66 20.68
N ARG A 65 14.30 4.44 19.77
CA ARG A 65 15.00 3.93 18.59
C ARG A 65 16.13 2.97 18.99
N ASP A 66 17.03 3.42 19.86
CA ASP A 66 18.21 2.67 20.24
C ASP A 66 17.84 1.36 20.98
N ALA A 67 16.77 1.39 21.78
CA ALA A 67 16.25 0.22 22.48
C ALA A 67 15.64 -0.82 21.52
N PHE A 68 14.86 -0.37 20.53
CA PHE A 68 14.30 -1.25 19.50
C PHE A 68 15.38 -1.82 18.58
N ALA A 69 16.40 -1.02 18.23
CA ALA A 69 17.58 -1.49 17.49
C ALA A 69 18.36 -2.58 18.25
N ALA A 70 18.34 -2.54 19.59
CA ALA A 70 18.90 -3.58 20.45
C ALA A 70 17.98 -4.80 20.66
N GLY A 71 16.82 -4.86 20.00
CA GLY A 71 15.87 -5.97 20.07
C GLY A 71 15.03 -6.02 21.35
N ARG A 72 14.88 -4.90 22.08
CA ARG A 72 14.02 -4.83 23.26
C ARG A 72 12.54 -4.75 22.90
N THR A 73 11.69 -5.30 23.74
CA THR A 73 10.22 -5.24 23.63
C THR A 73 9.68 -3.89 24.11
N ALA A 74 8.49 -3.47 23.64
CA ALA A 74 7.86 -2.23 24.10
C ALA A 74 7.70 -2.15 25.63
N ALA A 75 7.43 -3.28 26.30
CA ALA A 75 7.35 -3.33 27.77
C ALA A 75 8.69 -3.02 28.45
N GLU A 76 9.80 -3.55 27.92
CA GLU A 76 11.15 -3.24 28.42
C GLU A 76 11.55 -1.79 28.15
N VAL A 77 11.16 -1.23 27.00
CA VAL A 77 11.40 0.19 26.66
C VAL A 77 10.58 1.11 27.55
N HIS A 78 9.30 0.78 27.77
CA HIS A 78 8.42 1.51 28.67
C HIS A 78 9.02 1.64 30.06
N GLU A 79 9.45 0.52 30.65
CA GLU A 79 10.06 0.54 31.96
C GLU A 79 11.38 1.32 31.98
N ALA A 80 12.25 1.12 30.99
CA ALA A 80 13.53 1.82 30.93
C ALA A 80 13.34 3.35 30.95
N VAL A 81 12.40 3.85 30.14
CA VAL A 81 12.03 5.27 30.07
C VAL A 81 11.52 5.77 31.43
N MET A 82 10.58 5.04 32.05
CA MET A 82 10.05 5.43 33.37
C MET A 82 11.13 5.43 34.45
N VAL A 83 11.98 4.41 34.48
CA VAL A 83 13.07 4.27 35.45
C VAL A 83 14.08 5.41 35.31
N SER A 84 14.44 5.77 34.07
CA SER A 84 15.38 6.87 33.82
C SER A 84 14.82 8.20 34.31
N ASP A 85 13.61 8.57 33.86
CA ASP A 85 13.00 9.85 34.21
C ASP A 85 12.74 9.98 35.72
N VAL A 86 12.31 8.89 36.38
CA VAL A 86 12.11 8.88 37.83
C VAL A 86 13.44 8.99 38.57
N ARG A 87 14.49 8.31 38.11
CA ARG A 87 15.83 8.41 38.72
C ARG A 87 16.35 9.85 38.65
N ASP A 88 16.24 10.49 37.50
CA ASP A 88 16.71 11.86 37.31
C ASP A 88 15.87 12.85 38.14
N ALA A 89 14.56 12.64 38.24
CA ALA A 89 13.71 13.42 39.13
C ALA A 89 14.05 13.20 40.62
N CYS A 90 14.42 11.99 41.02
CA CYS A 90 14.92 11.70 42.36
C CYS A 90 16.21 12.50 42.64
N ASP A 91 17.10 12.61 41.66
CA ASP A 91 18.34 13.38 41.80
C ASP A 91 18.07 14.88 41.94
N VAL A 92 17.12 15.43 41.18
CA VAL A 92 16.67 16.83 41.33
C VAL A 92 16.08 17.10 42.72
N LEU A 93 15.32 16.15 43.28
CA LEU A 93 14.70 16.27 44.60
C LEU A 93 15.60 15.83 45.77
N ARG A 94 16.79 15.32 45.49
CA ARG A 94 17.71 14.82 46.52
C ARG A 94 18.07 15.86 47.59
N PRO A 95 18.35 17.14 47.26
CA PRO A 95 18.60 18.15 48.29
C PRO A 95 17.42 18.31 49.26
N VAL A 96 16.18 18.26 48.76
CA VAL A 96 14.98 18.36 49.61
C VAL A 96 14.85 17.14 50.52
N TYR A 97 15.18 15.95 50.01
CA TYR A 97 15.19 14.72 50.80
C TYR A 97 16.20 14.79 51.94
N ASP A 98 17.43 15.19 51.65
CA ASP A 98 18.49 15.28 52.65
C ASP A 98 18.20 16.38 53.69
N GLU A 99 17.76 17.56 53.26
CA GLU A 99 17.40 18.70 54.14
C GLU A 99 16.23 18.38 55.09
N SER A 100 15.26 17.60 54.62
CA SER A 100 14.07 17.24 55.39
C SER A 100 14.25 16.01 56.28
N GLY A 101 15.43 15.36 56.27
CA GLY A 101 15.65 14.10 56.97
C GLY A 101 14.80 12.95 56.43
N GLY A 102 14.53 12.97 55.12
CA GLY A 102 13.70 11.98 54.43
C GLY A 102 12.19 12.13 54.68
N VAL A 103 11.71 13.33 55.04
CA VAL A 103 10.26 13.60 55.17
C VAL A 103 9.64 14.00 53.83
N ASP A 104 10.40 14.73 53.00
CA ASP A 104 10.03 15.20 51.67
C ASP A 104 11.09 14.77 50.63
N GLY A 105 10.96 15.25 49.39
CA GLY A 105 11.92 15.01 48.32
C GLY A 105 11.70 13.71 47.56
N TYR A 106 10.50 13.13 47.62
CA TYR A 106 10.22 11.83 47.00
C TYR A 106 9.68 11.92 45.58
N VAL A 107 10.00 10.91 44.76
CA VAL A 107 9.37 10.66 43.46
C VAL A 107 8.70 9.29 43.48
N SER A 108 7.50 9.18 42.92
CA SER A 108 6.76 7.92 42.89
C SER A 108 6.73 7.27 41.51
N LEU A 109 7.02 5.97 41.45
CA LEU A 109 6.94 5.10 40.27
C LEU A 109 5.97 3.95 40.56
N GLU A 110 5.06 3.62 39.65
CA GLU A 110 4.06 2.56 39.88
C GLU A 110 4.49 1.19 39.35
N VAL A 111 3.99 0.14 40.00
CA VAL A 111 3.96 -1.20 39.41
C VAL A 111 2.89 -1.27 38.32
N SER A 112 3.01 -2.23 37.41
CA SER A 112 2.00 -2.44 36.36
C SER A 112 0.59 -2.63 36.97
N PRO A 113 -0.43 -1.90 36.48
CA PRO A 113 -1.79 -2.00 37.00
C PRO A 113 -2.43 -3.36 36.74
N HIS A 114 -1.91 -4.14 35.78
CA HIS A 114 -2.30 -5.55 35.56
C HIS A 114 -2.00 -6.45 36.76
N LEU A 115 -1.07 -6.05 37.63
CA LEU A 115 -0.68 -6.78 38.82
C LEU A 115 -1.51 -6.42 40.06
N ALA A 116 -2.48 -5.50 39.95
CA ALA A 116 -3.25 -4.99 41.09
C ALA A 116 -4.01 -6.07 41.90
N HIS A 117 -4.20 -7.26 41.32
CA HIS A 117 -4.82 -8.42 41.97
C HIS A 117 -3.88 -9.62 42.16
N ASP A 118 -2.58 -9.46 41.86
CA ASP A 118 -1.54 -10.47 42.06
C ASP A 118 -0.50 -9.98 43.08
N THR A 119 -0.58 -10.55 44.29
CA THR A 119 0.33 -10.21 45.39
C THR A 119 1.80 -10.49 45.04
N GLN A 120 2.10 -11.68 44.52
CA GLN A 120 3.48 -12.13 44.36
C GLN A 120 4.16 -11.38 43.22
N ALA A 121 3.47 -11.22 42.09
CA ALA A 121 3.98 -10.46 40.96
C ALA A 121 4.18 -8.98 41.32
N SER A 122 3.27 -8.37 42.10
CA SER A 122 3.44 -7.00 42.60
C SER A 122 4.70 -6.82 43.46
N ILE A 123 5.02 -7.81 44.31
CA ILE A 123 6.24 -7.78 45.14
C ILE A 123 7.50 -7.88 44.26
N GLU A 124 7.52 -8.82 43.32
CA GLU A 124 8.65 -9.03 42.42
C GLU A 124 8.94 -7.80 41.56
N GLU A 125 7.88 -7.20 41.01
CA GLU A 125 7.96 -5.97 40.23
C GLU A 125 8.45 -4.79 41.08
N ALA A 126 7.90 -4.61 42.28
CA ALA A 126 8.32 -3.55 43.18
C ALA A 126 9.81 -3.63 43.54
N ARG A 127 10.33 -4.84 43.81
CA ARG A 127 11.77 -5.05 44.06
C ARG A 127 12.61 -4.67 42.86
N ARG A 128 12.18 -5.09 41.67
CA ARG A 128 12.87 -4.86 40.40
C ARG A 128 12.97 -3.37 40.08
N LEU A 129 11.85 -2.64 40.14
CA LEU A 129 11.79 -1.20 39.91
C LEU A 129 12.60 -0.42 40.96
N HIS A 130 12.50 -0.81 42.24
CA HIS A 130 13.27 -0.18 43.31
C HIS A 130 14.78 -0.34 43.10
N ALA A 131 15.23 -1.55 42.74
CA ALA A 131 16.62 -1.83 42.43
C ALA A 131 17.09 -1.09 41.15
N ALA A 132 16.23 -0.97 40.14
CA ALA A 132 16.56 -0.30 38.90
C ALA A 132 16.75 1.22 39.10
N VAL A 133 15.85 1.90 39.82
CA VAL A 133 15.99 3.33 40.09
C VAL A 133 17.16 3.60 41.06
N ASN A 134 17.31 2.77 42.10
CA ASN A 134 18.40 2.84 43.08
C ASN A 134 18.60 4.24 43.69
N ARG A 135 17.53 4.80 44.25
CA ARG A 135 17.54 6.08 44.98
C ARG A 135 16.74 5.96 46.28
N PRO A 136 17.24 6.52 47.40
CA PRO A 136 16.59 6.38 48.71
C PRO A 136 15.28 7.19 48.81
N ASN A 137 15.08 8.16 47.92
CA ASN A 137 13.89 9.01 47.83
C ASN A 137 12.92 8.56 46.73
N LEU A 138 12.92 7.27 46.41
CA LEU A 138 11.91 6.64 45.55
C LEU A 138 10.76 6.09 46.39
N PHE A 139 9.53 6.30 45.92
CA PHE A 139 8.36 5.53 46.29
C PHE A 139 7.98 4.55 45.17
N ILE A 140 7.75 3.28 45.52
CA ILE A 140 7.03 2.37 44.64
C ILE A 140 5.53 2.49 44.94
N LYS A 141 4.70 2.65 43.91
CA LYS A 141 3.25 2.69 44.07
C LYS A 141 2.66 1.31 43.94
N ILE A 142 1.88 0.92 44.94
CA ILE A 142 1.13 -0.34 44.95
C ILE A 142 -0.34 0.01 45.26
N PRO A 143 -1.31 -0.41 44.42
CA PRO A 143 -2.72 -0.25 44.73
C PRO A 143 -3.10 -0.85 46.09
N GLY A 144 -3.88 -0.13 46.89
CA GLY A 144 -4.41 -0.60 48.17
C GLY A 144 -5.54 -1.62 48.03
N THR A 145 -5.56 -2.46 47.00
CA THR A 145 -6.54 -3.54 46.84
C THR A 145 -6.33 -4.60 47.93
N LEU A 146 -7.29 -5.51 48.12
CA LEU A 146 -7.13 -6.64 49.05
C LEU A 146 -5.87 -7.48 48.76
N ALA A 147 -5.55 -7.69 47.48
CA ALA A 147 -4.35 -8.42 47.07
C ALA A 147 -3.07 -7.57 47.20
N GLY A 148 -3.17 -6.24 47.13
CA GLY A 148 -2.05 -5.32 47.32
C GLY A 148 -1.60 -5.20 48.78
N LEU A 149 -2.51 -5.36 49.76
CA LEU A 149 -2.16 -5.28 51.19
C LEU A 149 -0.97 -6.16 51.62
N PRO A 150 -0.95 -7.47 51.33
CA PRO A 150 0.22 -8.31 51.64
C PRO A 150 1.48 -7.90 50.87
N ALA A 151 1.36 -7.40 49.64
CA ALA A 151 2.51 -6.90 48.87
C ALA A 151 3.11 -5.64 49.51
N ILE A 152 2.26 -4.70 49.92
CA ILE A 152 2.63 -3.48 50.66
C ILE A 152 3.37 -3.84 51.94
N GLU A 153 2.80 -4.75 52.76
CA GLU A 153 3.41 -5.17 54.02
C GLU A 153 4.80 -5.78 53.78
N GLN A 154 4.92 -6.65 52.78
CA GLN A 154 6.18 -7.31 52.46
C GLN A 154 7.25 -6.34 51.94
N CYS A 155 6.90 -5.42 51.04
CA CYS A 155 7.85 -4.45 50.50
C CYS A 155 8.33 -3.46 51.58
N LEU A 156 7.44 -2.98 52.46
CA LEU A 156 7.81 -2.15 53.61
C LEU A 156 8.71 -2.91 54.60
N PHE A 157 8.40 -4.20 54.87
CA PHE A 157 9.25 -5.06 55.69
C PHE A 157 10.66 -5.23 55.09
N GLU A 158 10.78 -5.21 53.76
CA GLU A 158 12.07 -5.26 53.05
C GLU A 158 12.81 -3.92 53.04
N GLY A 159 12.08 -2.82 53.30
CA GLY A 159 12.62 -1.48 53.41
C GLY A 159 12.47 -0.66 52.13
N ILE A 160 11.50 -1.02 51.29
CA ILE A 160 11.10 -0.25 50.11
C ILE A 160 10.06 0.76 50.55
N ASN A 161 10.23 2.04 50.22
CA ASN A 161 9.21 3.05 50.53
C ASN A 161 8.01 2.87 49.62
N ILE A 162 6.78 2.89 50.17
CA ILE A 162 5.55 2.62 49.41
C ILE A 162 4.58 3.79 49.40
N ASN A 163 4.15 4.20 48.20
CA ASN A 163 3.01 5.08 47.96
C ASN A 163 1.77 4.23 47.64
N ILE A 164 0.86 4.12 48.59
CA ILE A 164 -0.29 3.23 48.48
C ILE A 164 -1.42 3.97 47.78
N THR A 165 -1.85 3.49 46.61
CA THR A 165 -2.80 4.21 45.73
C THR A 165 -4.20 3.59 45.74
N LEU A 166 -5.15 4.23 45.03
CA LEU A 166 -6.55 3.80 44.91
C LEU A 166 -7.32 3.69 46.24
N LEU A 167 -7.07 4.60 47.19
CA LEU A 167 -7.86 4.66 48.42
C LEU A 167 -9.08 5.56 48.23
N PHE A 168 -10.26 5.02 48.53
CA PHE A 168 -11.53 5.73 48.42
C PHE A 168 -12.32 5.77 49.73
N SER A 169 -11.99 4.92 50.70
CA SER A 169 -12.74 4.79 51.95
C SER A 169 -11.87 4.69 53.19
N VAL A 170 -12.43 5.15 54.31
CA VAL A 170 -11.80 5.05 55.64
C VAL A 170 -11.51 3.60 56.04
N PRO A 171 -12.42 2.61 55.89
CA PRO A 171 -12.13 1.22 56.25
C PRO A 171 -10.97 0.64 55.44
N ARG A 172 -10.85 1.00 54.15
CA ARG A 172 -9.72 0.54 53.34
C ARG A 172 -8.40 1.13 53.84
N TYR A 173 -8.41 2.41 54.21
CA TYR A 173 -7.26 3.06 54.82
C TYR A 173 -6.86 2.41 56.16
N GLU A 174 -7.81 2.04 57.02
CA GLU A 174 -7.50 1.31 58.26
C GLU A 174 -6.79 -0.03 57.97
N ALA A 175 -7.21 -0.76 56.93
CA ALA A 175 -6.53 -1.99 56.51
C ALA A 175 -5.10 -1.75 55.98
N VAL A 176 -4.90 -0.65 55.25
CA VAL A 176 -3.58 -0.20 54.77
C VAL A 176 -2.67 0.21 55.93
N ALA A 177 -3.19 1.00 56.87
CA ALA A 177 -2.47 1.43 58.06
C ALA A 177 -2.03 0.23 58.91
N GLU A 178 -2.89 -0.77 59.04
CA GLU A 178 -2.57 -1.99 59.76
C GLU A 178 -1.45 -2.79 59.05
N ALA A 179 -1.49 -2.92 57.71
CA ALA A 179 -0.41 -3.55 56.94
C ALA A 179 0.93 -2.81 57.13
N TRP A 180 0.91 -1.48 57.15
CA TRP A 180 2.10 -0.66 57.41
C TRP A 180 2.65 -0.85 58.83
N LEU A 181 1.79 -0.84 59.86
CA LEU A 181 2.21 -1.09 61.24
C LEU A 181 2.84 -2.48 61.39
N ARG A 182 2.19 -3.53 60.86
CA ARG A 182 2.72 -4.90 60.91
C ARG A 182 4.05 -5.04 60.21
N ALA A 183 4.25 -4.36 59.08
CA ALA A 183 5.53 -4.38 58.38
C ALA A 183 6.67 -3.84 59.25
N LEU A 184 6.44 -2.71 59.91
CA LEU A 184 7.42 -2.08 60.80
C LEU A 184 7.65 -2.90 62.08
N GLU A 185 6.59 -3.45 62.68
CA GLU A 185 6.68 -4.36 63.83
C GLU A 185 7.51 -5.60 63.50
N ARG A 186 7.18 -6.30 62.41
CA ARG A 186 7.94 -7.47 61.91
C ARG A 186 9.40 -7.11 61.64
N ARG A 187 9.67 -5.92 61.11
CA ARG A 187 11.02 -5.46 60.80
C ARG A 187 11.83 -5.22 62.07
N LEU A 188 11.21 -4.60 63.08
CA LEU A 188 11.81 -4.39 64.40
C LEU A 188 12.08 -5.73 65.12
N GLU A 189 11.12 -6.67 65.09
CA GLU A 189 11.28 -8.03 65.64
C GLU A 189 12.43 -8.80 64.97
N ALA A 190 12.63 -8.59 63.66
CA ALA A 190 13.74 -9.17 62.91
C ALA A 190 15.09 -8.43 63.10
N GLY A 191 15.17 -7.44 64.00
CA GLY A 191 16.39 -6.67 64.27
C GLY A 191 16.82 -5.73 63.12
N LYS A 192 15.92 -5.42 62.19
CA LYS A 192 16.19 -4.53 61.05
C LYS A 192 15.80 -3.08 61.39
N PRO A 193 16.50 -2.05 60.84
CA PRO A 193 16.17 -0.65 61.10
C PRO A 193 14.78 -0.26 60.60
N VAL A 194 14.00 0.45 61.41
CA VAL A 194 12.69 1.03 61.02
C VAL A 194 12.79 2.50 60.58
N ALA A 195 13.94 3.14 60.81
CA ALA A 195 14.23 4.49 60.33
C ALA A 195 14.47 4.50 58.81
N GLY A 196 14.03 5.57 58.15
CA GLY A 196 14.19 5.77 56.71
C GLY A 196 13.22 4.97 55.83
N ILE A 197 12.21 4.31 56.43
CA ILE A 197 11.12 3.65 55.69
C ILE A 197 9.91 4.56 55.67
N ALA A 198 9.67 5.20 54.54
CA ALA A 198 8.55 6.10 54.34
C ALA A 198 7.35 5.39 53.71
N SER A 199 6.15 5.89 53.99
CA SER A 199 4.92 5.48 53.31
C SER A 199 3.94 6.63 53.20
N VAL A 200 3.19 6.68 52.10
CA VAL A 200 2.03 7.57 51.95
C VAL A 200 0.79 6.78 51.58
N ALA A 201 -0.38 7.17 52.09
CA ALA A 201 -1.68 6.57 51.80
C ALA A 201 -2.52 7.55 50.97
N SER A 202 -2.68 7.26 49.68
CA SER A 202 -3.17 8.18 48.66
C SER A 202 -4.67 8.02 48.38
N PHE A 203 -5.45 9.00 48.83
CA PHE A 203 -6.89 9.12 48.63
C PHE A 203 -7.25 9.88 47.35
N PHE A 204 -8.09 9.29 46.51
CA PHE A 204 -8.47 9.85 45.19
C PHE A 204 -9.79 10.62 45.28
N LEU A 205 -9.71 11.95 45.44
CA LEU A 205 -10.83 12.76 45.92
C LEU A 205 -11.89 13.08 44.86
N SER A 206 -11.53 13.76 43.77
CA SER A 206 -12.54 14.20 42.78
C SER A 206 -13.35 13.04 42.18
N ARG A 207 -12.77 11.84 42.08
CA ARG A 207 -13.48 10.64 41.61
C ARG A 207 -14.65 10.27 42.54
N ILE A 208 -14.52 10.53 43.84
CA ILE A 208 -15.59 10.31 44.83
C ILE A 208 -16.74 11.26 44.56
N ASP A 209 -16.48 12.58 44.47
CA ASP A 209 -17.55 13.55 44.27
C ASP A 209 -18.20 13.42 42.89
N ILE A 210 -17.45 13.11 41.82
CA ILE A 210 -18.05 12.88 40.49
C ILE A 210 -19.12 11.79 40.55
N LEU A 211 -18.80 10.65 41.19
CA LEU A 211 -19.74 9.53 41.31
C LEU A 211 -20.85 9.83 42.32
N ALA A 212 -20.51 10.41 43.47
CA ALA A 212 -21.49 10.75 44.50
C ALA A 212 -22.50 11.80 44.00
N ASP A 213 -22.04 12.86 43.33
CA ASP A 213 -22.89 13.91 42.75
C ASP A 213 -23.79 13.35 41.64
N SER A 214 -23.27 12.44 40.81
CA SER A 214 -24.08 11.75 39.81
C SER A 214 -25.20 10.93 40.45
N LEU A 215 -24.93 10.23 41.56
CA LEU A 215 -25.95 9.48 42.30
C LEU A 215 -26.95 10.39 43.04
N LEU A 216 -26.47 11.52 43.58
CA LEU A 216 -27.31 12.55 44.22
C LEU A 216 -28.25 13.22 43.21
N ALA A 217 -27.81 13.40 41.96
CA ALA A 217 -28.63 13.98 40.90
C ALA A 217 -29.89 13.16 40.59
N HIS A 218 -29.88 11.84 40.82
CA HIS A 218 -31.08 11.00 40.73
C HIS A 218 -32.15 11.32 41.80
N ARG A 219 -31.86 12.19 42.77
CA ARG A 219 -32.83 12.69 43.76
C ARG A 219 -33.41 14.05 43.40
N PHE A 220 -32.98 14.68 42.31
CA PHE A 220 -33.57 15.93 41.84
C PHE A 220 -35.01 15.70 41.36
N GLY A 221 -35.92 16.62 41.67
CA GLY A 221 -37.36 16.46 41.44
C GLY A 221 -38.08 15.57 42.45
N THR A 222 -37.39 15.06 43.48
CA THR A 222 -37.99 14.28 44.58
C THR A 222 -38.12 15.12 45.86
N ALA A 223 -38.85 14.61 46.87
CA ALA A 223 -38.93 15.24 48.19
C ALA A 223 -37.56 15.43 48.88
N HIS A 224 -36.52 14.74 48.40
CA HIS A 224 -35.17 14.79 48.93
C HIS A 224 -34.22 15.74 48.16
N GLU A 225 -34.71 16.49 47.17
CA GLU A 225 -33.86 17.34 46.31
C GLU A 225 -33.05 18.36 47.11
N ALA A 226 -33.67 19.07 48.06
CA ALA A 226 -32.99 20.09 48.85
C ALA A 226 -31.81 19.50 49.67
N GLN A 227 -32.02 18.31 50.24
CA GLN A 227 -30.99 17.57 50.96
C GLN A 227 -29.89 17.10 50.00
N ALA A 228 -30.25 16.52 48.85
CA ALA A 228 -29.28 16.07 47.86
C ALA A 228 -28.40 17.20 47.30
N ARG A 229 -29.00 18.35 46.96
CA ARG A 229 -28.27 19.55 46.51
C ARG A 229 -27.29 20.08 47.55
N SER A 230 -27.63 19.96 48.83
CA SER A 230 -26.77 20.42 49.92
C SER A 230 -25.50 19.58 50.13
N LEU A 231 -25.46 18.37 49.57
CA LEU A 231 -24.33 17.41 49.68
C LEU A 231 -23.37 17.46 48.48
N LEU A 232 -23.77 18.12 47.39
CA LEU A 232 -22.98 18.20 46.16
C LEU A 232 -21.58 18.76 46.43
N GLY A 233 -20.55 18.04 45.95
CA GLY A 233 -19.14 18.42 46.09
C GLY A 233 -18.58 18.38 47.52
N LYS A 234 -19.27 17.75 48.49
CA LYS A 234 -18.84 17.69 49.90
C LYS A 234 -18.36 16.32 50.36
N VAL A 235 -18.71 15.26 49.64
CA VAL A 235 -18.53 13.86 50.10
C VAL A 235 -17.04 13.51 50.18
N ALA A 236 -16.24 13.87 49.18
CA ALA A 236 -14.82 13.55 49.14
C ALA A 236 -14.04 14.24 50.28
N VAL A 237 -14.29 15.53 50.51
CA VAL A 237 -13.66 16.30 51.60
C VAL A 237 -14.09 15.76 52.96
N ALA A 238 -15.38 15.43 53.13
CA ALA A 238 -15.88 14.82 54.36
C ALA A 238 -15.18 13.48 54.65
N ASN A 239 -15.09 12.59 53.66
CA ASN A 239 -14.38 11.32 53.76
C ASN A 239 -12.88 11.51 54.10
N ALA A 240 -12.20 12.47 53.47
CA ALA A 240 -10.80 12.79 53.75
C ALA A 240 -10.58 13.29 55.19
N LYS A 241 -11.47 14.16 55.69
CA LYS A 241 -11.42 14.63 57.10
C LYS A 241 -11.62 13.47 58.08
N LEU A 242 -12.53 12.54 57.79
CA LEU A 242 -12.73 11.35 58.63
C LEU A 242 -11.54 10.38 58.57
N ALA A 243 -10.91 10.21 57.41
CA ALA A 243 -9.67 9.46 57.28
C ALA A 243 -8.55 10.08 58.13
N TYR A 244 -8.45 11.42 58.16
CA TYR A 244 -7.51 12.13 59.03
C TYR A 244 -7.75 11.88 60.52
N GLN A 245 -9.02 11.78 60.95
CA GLN A 245 -9.32 11.41 62.34
C GLN A 245 -8.88 9.99 62.67
N ARG A 246 -9.02 9.03 61.74
CA ARG A 246 -8.50 7.67 61.92
C ARG A 246 -6.98 7.65 61.97
N PHE A 247 -6.32 8.43 61.11
CA PHE A 247 -4.88 8.65 61.17
C PHE A 247 -4.43 9.14 62.55
N LYS A 248 -5.09 10.18 63.09
CA LYS A 248 -4.80 10.70 64.44
C LYS A 248 -4.95 9.66 65.53
N HIS A 249 -6.02 8.86 65.51
CA HIS A 249 -6.21 7.78 66.47
C HIS A 249 -5.10 6.72 66.37
N MET A 250 -4.68 6.38 65.16
CA MET A 250 -3.62 5.41 64.92
C MET A 250 -2.26 5.91 65.42
N VAL A 251 -1.88 7.15 65.14
CA VAL A 251 -0.61 7.73 65.64
C VAL A 251 -0.65 8.07 67.14
N ALA A 252 -1.82 8.11 67.77
CA ALA A 252 -1.94 8.18 69.22
C ALA A 252 -1.81 6.79 69.89
N SER A 253 -1.83 5.69 69.13
CA SER A 253 -1.81 4.33 69.68
C SER A 253 -0.46 3.95 70.29
N GLU A 254 -0.48 3.11 71.33
CA GLU A 254 0.75 2.58 71.97
C GLU A 254 1.64 1.83 70.97
N ARG A 255 1.03 1.11 70.01
CA ARG A 255 1.75 0.40 68.93
C ARG A 255 2.63 1.35 68.14
N TRP A 256 2.06 2.46 67.67
CA TRP A 256 2.81 3.47 66.94
C TRP A 256 3.88 4.15 67.81
N GLN A 257 3.54 4.55 69.04
CA GLN A 257 4.48 5.24 69.93
C GLN A 257 5.76 4.41 70.19
N LYS A 258 5.64 3.06 70.26
CA LYS A 258 6.80 2.16 70.35
C LYS A 258 7.68 2.21 69.11
N LEU A 259 7.09 2.17 67.91
CA LEU A 259 7.83 2.26 66.64
C LEU A 259 8.47 3.64 66.46
N ALA A 260 7.74 4.71 66.79
CA ALA A 260 8.22 6.09 66.72
C ALA A 260 9.44 6.30 67.63
N ALA A 261 9.45 5.72 68.84
CA ALA A 261 10.60 5.75 69.74
C ALA A 261 11.85 5.04 69.18
N GLN A 262 11.70 4.14 68.21
CA GLN A 262 12.78 3.47 67.48
C GLN A 262 13.16 4.21 66.17
N GLY A 263 12.61 5.41 65.94
CA GLY A 263 12.93 6.24 64.78
C GLY A 263 12.10 5.95 63.52
N ALA A 264 10.97 5.23 63.64
CA ALA A 264 10.08 5.01 62.50
C ALA A 264 9.47 6.33 61.98
N GLN A 265 9.33 6.45 60.66
CA GLN A 265 8.68 7.60 60.02
C GLN A 265 7.17 7.37 59.90
N VAL A 266 6.37 8.38 60.20
CA VAL A 266 4.91 8.29 60.16
C VAL A 266 4.39 8.14 58.73
N GLN A 267 3.43 7.24 58.50
CA GLN A 267 2.74 7.16 57.20
C GLN A 267 1.90 8.43 57.02
N ARG A 268 2.14 9.18 55.95
CA ARG A 268 1.41 10.43 55.66
C ARG A 268 0.15 10.15 54.85
N LEU A 269 -0.88 10.97 55.04
CA LEU A 269 -2.06 10.94 54.18
C LEU A 269 -1.80 11.78 52.92
N LEU A 270 -2.04 11.21 51.74
CA LEU A 270 -1.86 11.90 50.47
C LEU A 270 -3.22 12.12 49.80
N TRP A 271 -3.45 13.33 49.32
CA TRP A 271 -4.63 13.75 48.58
C TRP A 271 -4.29 13.77 47.09
N ALA A 272 -4.92 12.86 46.33
CA ALA A 272 -4.74 12.69 44.90
C ALA A 272 -6.01 13.01 44.12
N SER A 273 -5.87 13.17 42.80
CA SER A 273 -6.99 13.54 41.92
C SER A 273 -7.67 14.83 42.40
N THR A 274 -6.90 15.88 42.66
CA THR A 274 -7.37 17.13 43.30
C THR A 274 -7.73 18.24 42.32
N SER A 275 -7.83 17.94 41.02
CA SER A 275 -8.45 18.88 40.06
C SER A 275 -9.96 18.88 40.18
N THR A 276 -10.53 20.05 40.42
CA THR A 276 -11.98 20.30 40.33
C THR A 276 -12.48 20.05 38.91
N LYS A 277 -13.52 19.20 38.77
CA LYS A 277 -14.13 18.89 37.46
C LYS A 277 -15.40 19.67 37.18
N ASN A 278 -16.08 20.14 38.21
CA ASN A 278 -17.29 20.95 38.09
C ASN A 278 -16.93 22.45 38.10
N PRO A 279 -17.23 23.22 37.04
CA PRO A 279 -16.91 24.64 36.98
C PRO A 279 -17.66 25.50 38.02
N ASP A 280 -18.75 25.00 38.60
CA ASP A 280 -19.51 25.69 39.65
C ASP A 280 -18.81 25.64 41.02
N TYR A 281 -17.79 24.79 41.18
CA TYR A 281 -17.01 24.66 42.41
C TYR A 281 -15.73 25.48 42.33
N ARG A 282 -15.16 25.83 43.49
CA ARG A 282 -13.80 26.41 43.53
C ARG A 282 -12.82 25.43 42.87
N ASP A 283 -11.99 25.95 41.98
CA ASP A 283 -10.92 25.23 41.30
C ASP A 283 -9.79 24.70 42.23
N VAL A 284 -9.81 25.13 43.49
CA VAL A 284 -8.91 24.69 44.59
C VAL A 284 -9.63 23.96 45.73
N MET A 285 -10.87 23.48 45.52
CA MET A 285 -11.72 22.88 46.59
C MET A 285 -11.12 21.66 47.30
N TYR A 286 -10.19 20.94 46.65
CA TYR A 286 -9.50 19.77 47.22
C TYR A 286 -8.13 20.11 47.80
N VAL A 287 -7.77 21.41 47.88
CA VAL A 287 -6.53 21.89 48.49
C VAL A 287 -6.86 22.57 49.82
N GLU A 288 -7.59 23.68 49.78
CA GLU A 288 -7.84 24.55 50.95
C GLU A 288 -8.42 23.82 52.17
N PRO A 289 -9.44 22.93 52.05
CA PRO A 289 -10.06 22.29 53.22
C PRO A 289 -9.27 21.12 53.81
N LEU A 290 -8.17 20.75 53.16
CA LEU A 290 -7.41 19.54 53.46
C LEU A 290 -5.97 19.84 53.90
N ILE A 291 -5.66 21.11 54.14
CA ILE A 291 -4.36 21.56 54.65
C ILE A 291 -4.26 21.15 56.13
N GLY A 292 -3.25 20.32 56.44
CA GLY A 292 -2.95 19.95 57.81
C GLY A 292 -1.68 19.13 57.97
N PRO A 293 -1.21 18.93 59.22
CA PRO A 293 0.04 18.22 59.50
C PRO A 293 0.05 16.78 58.98
N HIS A 294 1.22 16.33 58.53
CA HIS A 294 1.46 14.98 58.00
C HIS A 294 0.63 14.65 56.75
N THR A 295 0.33 15.65 55.93
CA THR A 295 -0.39 15.44 54.67
C THR A 295 0.43 15.81 53.45
N VAL A 296 0.10 15.20 52.31
CA VAL A 296 0.64 15.51 50.99
C VAL A 296 -0.52 15.83 50.06
N ASN A 297 -0.38 16.76 49.13
CA ASN A 297 -1.36 17.00 48.08
C ASN A 297 -0.68 16.96 46.71
N THR A 298 -1.08 16.04 45.83
CA THR A 298 -0.55 15.97 44.47
C THR A 298 -1.38 16.86 43.57
N LEU A 299 -0.76 17.91 43.01
CA LEU A 299 -1.41 18.96 42.25
C LEU A 299 -0.99 18.90 40.79
N PRO A 300 -1.96 18.82 39.85
CA PRO A 300 -1.69 19.07 38.43
C PRO A 300 -1.32 20.53 38.18
N ASP A 301 -0.62 20.81 37.08
CA ASP A 301 -0.13 22.16 36.75
C ASP A 301 -1.20 23.26 36.84
N LYS A 302 -2.42 22.98 36.37
CA LYS A 302 -3.54 23.95 36.43
C LYS A 302 -3.94 24.28 37.87
N THR A 303 -3.96 23.29 38.76
CA THR A 303 -4.32 23.47 40.17
C THR A 303 -3.20 24.18 40.93
N ILE A 304 -1.92 23.91 40.60
CA ILE A 304 -0.77 24.66 41.13
C ILE A 304 -0.92 26.15 40.79
N THR A 305 -1.19 26.48 39.52
CA THR A 305 -1.37 27.87 39.08
C THR A 305 -2.55 28.55 39.77
N ALA A 306 -3.70 27.89 39.85
CA ALA A 306 -4.88 28.43 40.53
C ALA A 306 -4.62 28.70 42.03
N PHE A 307 -3.98 27.75 42.71
CA PHE A 307 -3.67 27.91 44.13
C PHE A 307 -2.62 29.01 44.39
N ALA A 308 -1.64 29.16 43.49
CA ALA A 308 -0.67 30.25 43.55
C ALA A 308 -1.32 31.64 43.36
N ASP A 309 -2.38 31.75 42.56
CA ASP A 309 -3.08 33.00 42.29
C ASP A 309 -4.01 33.43 43.45
N HIS A 310 -4.92 32.53 43.87
CA HIS A 310 -6.00 32.86 44.82
C HIS A 310 -6.22 31.85 45.96
N GLY A 311 -5.33 30.88 46.14
CA GLY A 311 -5.43 29.89 47.22
C GLY A 311 -5.27 30.49 48.62
N GLN A 312 -6.09 30.01 49.56
CA GLN A 312 -6.03 30.42 50.97
C GLN A 312 -5.32 29.35 51.81
N VAL A 313 -4.26 29.75 52.52
CA VAL A 313 -3.47 28.86 53.36
C VAL A 313 -3.90 29.01 54.83
N ALA A 314 -4.51 27.97 55.37
CA ALA A 314 -4.84 27.84 56.79
C ALA A 314 -4.88 26.35 57.17
N THR A 315 -4.63 25.99 58.42
CA THR A 315 -4.79 24.61 58.90
C THR A 315 -6.26 24.32 59.11
N THR A 316 -6.91 23.63 58.15
CA THR A 316 -8.38 23.48 58.05
C THR A 316 -8.86 22.04 58.10
N LEU A 317 -7.94 21.08 58.04
CA LEU A 317 -8.27 19.65 57.97
C LEU A 317 -9.01 19.14 59.22
N GLU A 318 -8.89 19.85 60.34
CA GLU A 318 -9.60 19.55 61.60
C GLU A 318 -10.83 20.44 61.85
N ASP A 319 -11.07 21.43 61.00
CA ASP A 319 -12.26 22.27 61.12
C ASP A 319 -13.50 21.46 60.72
N SER A 320 -14.63 21.70 61.38
CA SER A 320 -15.94 21.15 60.96
C SER A 320 -15.97 19.62 60.78
N VAL A 321 -15.25 18.86 61.60
CA VAL A 321 -15.26 17.38 61.54
C VAL A 321 -16.65 16.80 61.83
N ASP A 322 -17.45 17.44 62.68
CA ASP A 322 -18.83 17.04 62.92
C ASP A 322 -19.71 17.23 61.69
N ASP A 323 -19.49 18.29 60.90
CA ASP A 323 -20.18 18.51 59.62
C ASP A 323 -19.80 17.43 58.60
N ALA A 324 -18.55 16.96 58.62
CA ALA A 324 -18.11 15.82 57.80
C ALA A 324 -18.85 14.53 58.19
N ARG A 325 -19.02 14.25 59.50
CA ARG A 325 -19.82 13.10 59.96
C ARG A 325 -21.29 13.22 59.53
N GLN A 326 -21.87 14.42 59.67
CA GLN A 326 -23.24 14.68 59.24
C GLN A 326 -23.42 14.53 57.73
N THR A 327 -22.43 14.95 56.93
CA THR A 327 -22.43 14.78 55.46
C THR A 327 -22.49 13.31 55.08
N MET A 328 -21.66 12.47 55.71
CA MET A 328 -21.65 11.01 55.45
C MET A 328 -22.96 10.34 55.91
N ALA A 329 -23.49 10.72 57.07
CA ALA A 329 -24.77 10.20 57.57
C ALA A 329 -25.95 10.65 56.70
N ALA A 330 -25.94 11.89 56.19
CA ALA A 330 -26.96 12.41 55.29
C ALA A 330 -26.92 11.74 53.92
N LEU A 331 -25.73 11.36 53.43
CA LEU A 331 -25.57 10.57 52.20
C LEU A 331 -26.22 9.19 52.34
N ASP A 332 -25.96 8.51 53.45
CA ASP A 332 -26.56 7.20 53.78
C ASP A 332 -28.09 7.30 53.93
N ALA A 333 -28.60 8.35 54.58
CA ALA A 333 -30.03 8.61 54.70
C ALA A 333 -30.76 8.81 53.36
N LEU A 334 -30.04 9.15 52.29
CA LEU A 334 -30.57 9.23 50.91
C LEU A 334 -30.50 7.90 50.14
N GLY A 335 -30.08 6.83 50.82
CA GLY A 335 -29.91 5.49 50.26
C GLY A 335 -28.67 5.36 49.37
N ILE A 336 -27.64 6.19 49.58
CA ILE A 336 -26.37 6.10 48.85
C ILE A 336 -25.34 5.46 49.78
N ASP A 337 -25.10 4.16 49.60
CA ASP A 337 -24.12 3.40 50.37
C ASP A 337 -22.69 3.76 49.92
N PHE A 338 -21.97 4.45 50.80
CA PHE A 338 -20.60 4.88 50.52
C PHE A 338 -19.60 3.71 50.42
N ALA A 339 -19.85 2.58 51.10
CA ALA A 339 -18.97 1.41 51.01
C ALA A 339 -19.08 0.74 49.63
N GLN A 340 -20.30 0.65 49.08
CA GLN A 340 -20.52 0.18 47.72
C GLN A 340 -19.89 1.14 46.69
N LEU A 341 -20.09 2.45 46.88
CA LEU A 341 -19.48 3.50 46.06
C LEU A 341 -17.95 3.36 46.04
N ALA A 342 -17.32 3.22 47.20
CA ALA A 342 -15.87 3.06 47.30
C ALA A 342 -15.35 1.77 46.66
N THR A 343 -16.08 0.66 46.79
CA THR A 343 -15.72 -0.61 46.13
C THR A 343 -15.81 -0.50 44.62
N HIS A 344 -16.85 0.18 44.11
CA HIS A 344 -16.99 0.45 42.69
C HIS A 344 -15.81 1.30 42.16
N LEU A 345 -15.46 2.38 42.87
CA LEU A 345 -14.32 3.23 42.51
C LEU A 345 -12.96 2.51 42.59
N GLU A 346 -12.78 1.56 43.49
CA GLU A 346 -11.56 0.73 43.56
C GLU A 346 -11.41 -0.12 42.28
N ASN A 347 -12.47 -0.85 41.89
CA ASN A 347 -12.47 -1.71 40.70
C ASN A 347 -12.35 -0.91 39.39
N GLU A 348 -13.16 0.15 39.25
CA GLU A 348 -13.09 1.08 38.12
C GLU A 348 -11.73 1.79 38.10
N GLY A 349 -11.17 2.07 39.29
CA GLY A 349 -9.86 2.66 39.48
C GLY A 349 -8.75 1.83 38.85
N VAL A 350 -8.73 0.51 39.06
CA VAL A 350 -7.74 -0.38 38.43
C VAL A 350 -7.87 -0.35 36.90
N GLN A 351 -9.09 -0.47 36.37
CA GLN A 351 -9.33 -0.46 34.91
C GLN A 351 -8.89 0.86 34.26
N LYS A 352 -9.20 1.99 34.89
CA LYS A 352 -8.78 3.33 34.44
C LYS A 352 -7.26 3.56 34.45
N PHE A 353 -6.48 2.67 35.06
CA PHE A 353 -5.02 2.67 34.97
C PHE A 353 -4.50 1.65 33.94
N ILE A 354 -5.19 0.52 33.73
CA ILE A 354 -4.88 -0.46 32.68
C ILE A 354 -4.97 0.17 31.29
N GLU A 355 -6.08 0.85 30.99
CA GLU A 355 -6.30 1.47 29.67
C GLU A 355 -5.15 2.40 29.22
N PRO A 356 -4.71 3.41 30.00
CA PRO A 356 -3.58 4.25 29.59
C PRO A 356 -2.24 3.52 29.60
N TYR A 357 -2.07 2.45 30.39
CA TYR A 357 -0.86 1.63 30.39
C TYR A 357 -0.72 0.82 29.09
N ASP A 358 -1.80 0.18 28.65
CA ASP A 358 -1.82 -0.58 27.40
C ASP A 358 -1.67 0.36 26.19
N ALA A 359 -2.35 1.51 26.22
CA ALA A 359 -2.20 2.54 25.20
C ALA A 359 -0.75 3.06 25.12
N LEU A 360 -0.08 3.25 26.26
CA LEU A 360 1.33 3.67 26.30
C LEU A 360 2.26 2.60 25.73
N THR A 361 2.05 1.34 26.09
CA THR A 361 2.85 0.23 25.56
C THR A 361 2.68 0.11 24.05
N GLN A 362 1.46 0.21 23.54
CA GLN A 362 1.18 0.23 22.10
C GLN A 362 1.81 1.45 21.40
N LEU A 363 1.71 2.64 22.00
CA LEU A 363 2.35 3.85 21.49
C LEU A 363 3.87 3.67 21.34
N ILE A 364 4.53 3.06 22.32
CA ILE A 364 5.98 2.79 22.28
C ILE A 364 6.31 1.76 21.19
N GLU A 365 5.50 0.71 21.04
CA GLU A 365 5.66 -0.28 19.96
C GLU A 365 5.54 0.38 18.57
N ASP A 366 4.47 1.15 18.35
CA ASP A 366 4.22 1.84 17.09
C ASP A 366 5.33 2.86 16.78
N LYS A 367 5.76 3.61 17.79
CA LYS A 367 6.83 4.60 17.66
C LYS A 367 8.21 3.96 17.46
N GLY A 368 8.49 2.84 18.11
CA GLY A 368 9.72 2.06 17.93
C GLY A 368 9.86 1.55 16.50
N ARG A 369 8.79 0.95 15.97
CA ARG A 369 8.73 0.53 14.56
C ARG A 369 8.89 1.71 13.61
N LEU A 370 8.18 2.82 13.86
CA LEU A 370 8.30 4.05 13.07
C LEU A 370 9.74 4.57 13.01
N LEU A 371 10.43 4.58 14.15
CA LEU A 371 11.80 5.10 14.24
C LEU A 371 12.81 4.18 13.56
N GLN A 372 12.65 2.86 13.67
CA GLN A 372 13.44 1.90 12.89
C GLN A 372 13.24 2.07 11.39
N ARG A 373 12.00 2.35 10.93
CA ARG A 373 11.71 2.60 9.50
C ARG A 373 12.37 3.86 8.97
N ARG A 374 12.54 4.88 9.82
CA ARG A 374 13.23 6.13 9.45
C ARG A 374 14.73 5.96 9.29
N GLU A 375 15.31 4.90 9.84
CA GLU A 375 16.71 4.56 9.66
C GLU A 375 16.98 4.26 8.18
N GLY A 376 17.84 5.08 7.54
CA GLY A 376 18.07 5.02 6.10
C GLY A 376 17.00 5.71 5.22
N ALA A 377 16.02 6.40 5.81
CA ALA A 377 15.01 7.20 5.09
C ALA A 377 15.21 8.72 5.24
N GLU A 378 16.27 9.15 5.93
CA GLU A 378 16.60 10.56 6.25
C GLU A 378 16.70 11.46 5.01
N MET A 379 17.09 10.87 3.88
CA MET A 379 17.27 11.55 2.60
C MET A 379 15.97 11.70 1.80
N LEU A 380 14.87 11.04 2.18
CA LEU A 380 13.63 11.03 1.40
C LEU A 380 12.95 12.41 1.27
N PRO A 381 12.87 13.26 2.30
CA PRO A 381 12.37 14.62 2.14
C PRO A 381 13.18 15.42 1.11
N GLU A 382 14.49 15.18 1.07
CA GLU A 382 15.41 15.85 0.17
C GLU A 382 15.28 15.36 -1.27
N ALA A 383 15.22 14.04 -1.46
CA ALA A 383 14.90 13.43 -2.73
C ALA A 383 13.55 13.95 -3.25
N THR A 384 12.53 14.03 -2.41
CA THR A 384 11.20 14.56 -2.77
C THR A 384 11.30 15.99 -3.31
N ARG A 385 12.01 16.90 -2.63
CA ARG A 385 12.22 18.27 -3.12
C ARG A 385 12.98 18.29 -4.45
N LEU A 386 14.03 17.48 -4.58
CA LEU A 386 14.83 17.38 -5.80
C LEU A 386 13.96 16.94 -6.99
N LEU A 387 13.14 15.91 -6.83
CA LEU A 387 12.23 15.42 -7.87
C LEU A 387 11.26 16.54 -8.31
N ARG A 388 10.63 17.23 -7.36
CA ARG A 388 9.70 18.35 -7.66
C ARG A 388 10.40 19.45 -8.45
N ARG A 389 11.59 19.88 -8.01
CA ARG A 389 12.37 20.94 -8.69
C ARG A 389 12.78 20.53 -10.09
N GLN A 390 13.25 19.30 -10.28
CA GLN A 390 13.64 18.82 -11.61
C GLN A 390 12.42 18.78 -12.54
N VAL A 391 11.31 18.19 -12.12
CA VAL A 391 10.06 18.16 -12.90
C VAL A 391 9.62 19.55 -13.36
N LEU A 392 9.61 20.53 -12.44
CA LEU A 392 9.24 21.91 -12.76
C LEU A 392 10.18 22.48 -13.85
N ARG A 393 11.49 22.33 -13.69
CA ARG A 393 12.48 22.78 -14.68
C ARG A 393 12.33 22.08 -16.02
N MET A 394 12.25 20.74 -16.02
CA MET A 394 12.15 19.90 -17.22
C MET A 394 10.94 20.29 -18.06
N THR A 395 9.76 20.38 -17.43
CA THR A 395 8.51 20.67 -18.15
C THR A 395 8.42 22.12 -18.62
N THR A 396 8.94 23.08 -17.84
CA THR A 396 9.05 24.48 -18.28
C THR A 396 10.04 24.67 -19.42
N GLU A 397 11.18 23.96 -19.40
CA GLU A 397 12.16 24.02 -20.49
C GLU A 397 11.61 23.38 -21.78
N ALA A 398 10.93 22.24 -21.66
CA ALA A 398 10.25 21.59 -22.78
C ALA A 398 9.04 22.38 -23.33
N GLY A 399 8.55 23.40 -22.60
CA GLY A 399 7.34 24.14 -22.94
C GLY A 399 6.07 23.29 -22.96
N SER A 400 6.12 22.06 -22.42
CA SER A 400 5.01 21.12 -22.35
C SER A 400 5.27 20.04 -21.30
N GLY A 401 4.23 19.36 -20.82
CA GLY A 401 4.35 18.25 -19.86
C GLY A 401 3.32 18.34 -18.73
N HIS A 402 3.42 17.43 -17.76
CA HIS A 402 2.41 17.25 -16.72
C HIS A 402 3.01 17.44 -15.31
N PRO A 403 3.55 18.62 -14.98
CA PRO A 403 4.19 18.83 -13.67
C PRO A 403 3.23 18.56 -12.53
N THR A 404 1.97 19.00 -12.61
CA THR A 404 1.00 18.80 -11.52
C THR A 404 0.70 17.33 -11.21
N SER A 405 0.65 16.46 -12.23
CA SER A 405 0.52 15.01 -12.06
C SER A 405 1.78 14.35 -11.49
N CYS A 406 2.96 14.94 -11.71
CA CYS A 406 4.22 14.46 -11.15
C CYS A 406 4.31 14.85 -9.67
N LEU A 407 4.05 16.11 -9.35
CA LEU A 407 4.15 16.68 -8.01
C LEU A 407 3.29 15.95 -6.96
N SER A 408 2.14 15.40 -7.35
CA SER A 408 1.25 14.62 -6.45
C SER A 408 1.88 13.33 -5.94
N CYS A 409 2.76 12.70 -6.73
CA CYS A 409 3.33 11.39 -6.40
C CYS A 409 4.82 11.46 -6.02
N ALA A 410 5.34 12.65 -5.69
CA ALA A 410 6.76 12.84 -5.41
C ALA A 410 7.25 12.06 -4.19
N GLU A 411 6.48 12.05 -3.10
CA GLU A 411 6.82 11.24 -1.91
C GLU A 411 6.83 9.74 -2.23
N ILE A 412 5.83 9.26 -2.98
CA ILE A 412 5.71 7.86 -3.39
C ILE A 412 6.91 7.43 -4.25
N VAL A 413 7.26 8.22 -5.27
CA VAL A 413 8.39 7.92 -6.16
C VAL A 413 9.70 8.01 -5.39
N ALA A 414 9.86 8.98 -4.48
CA ALA A 414 11.05 9.07 -3.64
C ALA A 414 11.22 7.84 -2.75
N ALA A 415 10.15 7.42 -2.05
CA ALA A 415 10.16 6.23 -1.20
C ALA A 415 10.51 4.96 -2.00
N LEU A 416 9.92 4.79 -3.19
CA LEU A 416 10.21 3.64 -4.04
C LEU A 416 11.67 3.61 -4.51
N PHE A 417 12.16 4.68 -5.14
CA PHE A 417 13.46 4.67 -5.80
C PHE A 417 14.65 4.75 -4.84
N PHE A 418 14.50 5.44 -3.71
CA PHE A 418 15.60 5.74 -2.80
C PHE A 418 15.53 4.99 -1.47
N HIS A 419 14.52 4.14 -1.26
CA HIS A 419 14.40 3.35 -0.02
C HIS A 419 13.86 1.93 -0.24
N GLU A 420 12.66 1.77 -0.82
CA GLU A 420 11.97 0.48 -0.86
C GLU A 420 12.49 -0.47 -1.94
N MET A 421 12.62 -0.04 -3.19
CA MET A 421 12.93 -0.95 -4.30
C MET A 421 14.35 -1.50 -4.23
N ARG A 422 14.49 -2.81 -4.42
CA ARG A 422 15.76 -3.48 -4.69
C ARG A 422 16.06 -3.37 -6.18
N TRP A 423 16.86 -2.38 -6.57
CA TRP A 423 17.28 -2.20 -7.96
C TRP A 423 18.74 -1.77 -8.06
N ASP A 424 19.29 -1.86 -9.27
CA ASP A 424 20.67 -1.52 -9.58
C ASP A 424 20.68 -0.37 -10.60
N PRO A 425 21.05 0.87 -10.21
CA PRO A 425 21.08 2.01 -11.12
C PRO A 425 22.14 1.92 -12.21
N ALA A 426 23.08 0.97 -12.15
CA ALA A 426 24.10 0.77 -13.19
C ALA A 426 23.69 -0.24 -14.28
N ASP A 427 22.60 -0.99 -14.09
CA ASP A 427 22.22 -2.09 -14.98
C ASP A 427 20.72 -2.07 -15.36
N PRO A 428 20.36 -1.41 -16.48
CA PRO A 428 18.98 -1.38 -16.96
C PRO A 428 18.46 -2.74 -17.45
N GLN A 429 19.31 -3.76 -17.59
CA GLN A 429 18.93 -5.10 -18.04
C GLN A 429 18.81 -6.12 -16.91
N ALA A 430 19.18 -5.75 -15.67
CA ALA A 430 19.05 -6.62 -14.52
C ALA A 430 17.63 -7.21 -14.42
N ARG A 431 17.53 -8.54 -14.32
CA ARG A 431 16.24 -9.28 -14.26
C ARG A 431 15.79 -9.56 -12.84
N ASN A 432 16.74 -9.76 -11.93
CA ASN A 432 16.56 -10.04 -10.51
C ASN A 432 16.53 -8.74 -9.68
N VAL A 433 15.66 -7.81 -10.06
CA VAL A 433 15.43 -6.54 -9.37
C VAL A 433 13.94 -6.26 -9.33
N ASP A 434 13.51 -5.49 -8.35
CA ASP A 434 12.15 -4.96 -8.30
C ASP A 434 11.88 -4.12 -9.55
N ARG A 435 10.64 -4.16 -10.04
CA ARG A 435 10.20 -3.45 -11.24
C ARG A 435 9.26 -2.31 -10.88
N PHE A 436 9.39 -1.20 -11.61
CA PHE A 436 8.47 -0.07 -11.52
C PHE A 436 7.78 0.14 -12.85
N VAL A 437 6.45 0.12 -12.85
CA VAL A 437 5.59 0.45 -13.99
C VAL A 437 4.86 1.75 -13.68
N LEU A 438 5.19 2.81 -14.41
CA LEU A 438 4.46 4.07 -14.34
C LEU A 438 3.22 4.00 -15.24
N SER A 439 2.12 3.42 -14.75
CA SER A 439 0.88 3.26 -15.53
C SER A 439 0.26 4.60 -15.93
N LYS A 440 0.29 5.59 -15.02
CA LYS A 440 0.01 6.99 -15.35
C LYS A 440 1.15 7.64 -16.13
N GLY A 441 1.47 7.11 -17.31
CA GLY A 441 2.68 7.40 -18.07
C GLY A 441 2.90 8.88 -18.38
N HIS A 442 1.86 9.71 -18.39
CA HIS A 442 2.00 11.16 -18.58
C HIS A 442 2.83 11.85 -17.48
N ALA A 443 2.99 11.21 -16.32
CA ALA A 443 3.90 11.62 -15.26
C ALA A 443 5.39 11.24 -15.52
N ALA A 444 5.76 10.85 -16.75
CA ALA A 444 7.14 10.49 -17.12
C ALA A 444 8.23 11.43 -16.58
N PRO A 445 8.06 12.77 -16.52
CA PRO A 445 9.08 13.66 -15.98
C PRO A 445 9.56 13.29 -14.56
N ILE A 446 8.70 12.73 -13.69
CA ILE A 446 9.15 12.33 -12.36
C ILE A 446 9.96 11.04 -12.35
N LEU A 447 9.68 10.14 -13.29
CA LEU A 447 10.47 8.93 -13.51
C LEU A 447 11.87 9.31 -14.03
N TRP A 448 11.93 10.21 -15.01
CA TRP A 448 13.19 10.74 -15.52
C TRP A 448 13.99 11.46 -14.43
N ALA A 449 13.32 12.27 -13.60
CA ALA A 449 13.95 12.93 -12.47
C ALA A 449 14.51 11.93 -11.44
N ALA A 450 13.78 10.84 -11.16
CA ALA A 450 14.22 9.80 -10.24
C ALA A 450 15.44 9.03 -10.77
N LEU A 451 15.41 8.63 -12.05
CA LEU A 451 16.54 7.97 -12.70
C LEU A 451 17.78 8.88 -12.76
N ALA A 452 17.61 10.16 -13.09
CA ALA A 452 18.71 11.14 -13.09
C ALA A 452 19.28 11.34 -11.68
N ALA A 453 18.40 11.53 -10.68
CA ALA A 453 18.82 11.72 -9.29
C ALA A 453 19.56 10.50 -8.74
N ALA A 454 19.18 9.29 -9.16
CA ALA A 454 19.86 8.04 -8.80
C ALA A 454 21.17 7.78 -9.58
N GLY A 455 21.50 8.61 -10.58
CA GLY A 455 22.66 8.41 -11.45
C GLY A 455 22.50 7.28 -12.49
N ALA A 456 21.26 6.86 -12.75
CA ALA A 456 20.94 5.78 -13.68
C ALA A 456 20.92 6.22 -15.15
N ILE A 457 20.87 7.53 -15.40
CA ILE A 457 20.96 8.12 -16.73
C ILE A 457 22.01 9.24 -16.74
N GLU A 458 22.79 9.30 -17.82
CA GLU A 458 23.78 10.37 -18.06
C GLU A 458 23.22 11.51 -18.93
N GLU A 459 22.06 11.29 -19.55
CA GLU A 459 21.38 12.27 -20.39
C GLU A 459 20.89 13.48 -19.58
N ASP A 460 21.03 14.70 -20.12
CA ASP A 460 20.57 15.93 -19.49
C ASP A 460 19.04 15.88 -19.29
N PRO A 461 18.50 15.96 -18.05
CA PRO A 461 17.06 15.96 -17.81
C PRO A 461 16.31 17.07 -18.55
N MET A 462 16.96 18.19 -18.86
CA MET A 462 16.36 19.31 -19.60
C MET A 462 16.11 19.00 -21.09
N SER A 463 16.60 17.86 -21.58
CA SER A 463 16.35 17.38 -22.94
C SER A 463 14.94 16.80 -23.15
N LEU A 464 14.13 16.69 -22.08
CA LEU A 464 12.74 16.20 -22.11
C LEU A 464 11.99 16.63 -23.37
N ARG A 465 11.43 15.66 -24.11
CA ARG A 465 10.60 15.84 -25.33
C ARG A 465 11.31 16.47 -26.53
N ARG A 466 12.64 16.66 -26.49
CA ARG A 466 13.40 17.02 -27.70
C ARG A 466 13.48 15.81 -28.63
N ILE A 467 13.63 16.09 -29.93
CA ILE A 467 13.62 15.06 -30.99
C ILE A 467 14.81 14.09 -30.90
N ASP A 468 15.91 14.54 -30.29
CA ASP A 468 17.17 13.82 -30.09
C ASP A 468 17.31 13.24 -28.67
N SER A 469 16.26 13.32 -27.85
CA SER A 469 16.26 12.86 -26.46
C SER A 469 15.61 11.48 -26.32
N THR A 470 16.09 10.66 -25.38
CA THR A 470 15.40 9.44 -24.96
C THR A 470 14.38 9.69 -23.84
N LEU A 471 14.40 10.88 -23.23
CA LEU A 471 13.46 11.34 -22.21
C LEU A 471 12.18 11.83 -22.88
N GLU A 472 11.36 10.88 -23.33
CA GLU A 472 10.14 11.18 -24.07
C GLU A 472 9.01 11.70 -23.17
N GLY A 473 7.95 12.22 -23.81
CA GLY A 473 6.78 12.77 -23.12
C GLY A 473 5.96 11.73 -22.34
N HIS A 474 6.12 10.45 -22.67
CA HIS A 474 5.62 9.27 -21.98
C HIS A 474 6.73 8.20 -21.98
N PRO A 475 6.74 7.21 -21.07
CA PRO A 475 7.77 6.18 -21.05
C PRO A 475 7.67 5.31 -22.31
N THR A 476 8.79 5.11 -23.00
CA THR A 476 8.93 4.15 -24.10
C THR A 476 10.29 3.45 -24.03
N PRO A 477 10.43 2.24 -24.61
CA PRO A 477 11.70 1.50 -24.64
C PRO A 477 12.83 2.14 -25.46
N ASN A 478 12.62 3.34 -26.03
CA ASN A 478 13.73 4.15 -26.54
C ASN A 478 14.73 4.49 -25.42
N ASN A 479 14.25 4.57 -24.17
CA ASN A 479 15.10 4.59 -22.99
C ASN A 479 15.19 3.17 -22.37
N PRO A 480 16.40 2.63 -22.11
CA PRO A 480 16.59 1.22 -21.73
C PRO A 480 16.00 0.83 -20.37
N TRP A 481 15.70 1.82 -19.50
CA TRP A 481 15.02 1.62 -18.22
C TRP A 481 13.53 1.30 -18.36
N ILE A 482 12.94 1.57 -19.53
CA ILE A 482 11.52 1.33 -19.78
C ILE A 482 11.35 0.03 -20.55
N LYS A 483 10.53 -0.87 -19.99
CA LYS A 483 10.22 -2.16 -20.62
C LYS A 483 8.87 -2.18 -21.33
N VAL A 484 7.93 -1.32 -20.91
CA VAL A 484 6.59 -1.22 -21.50
C VAL A 484 6.19 0.24 -21.63
N ALA A 485 5.55 0.59 -22.75
CA ALA A 485 5.04 1.94 -22.98
C ALA A 485 3.66 2.12 -22.34
N THR A 486 3.45 3.23 -21.62
CA THR A 486 2.26 3.45 -20.76
C THR A 486 1.54 4.78 -21.02
N GLY A 487 1.70 5.33 -22.22
CA GLY A 487 1.03 6.58 -22.60
C GLY A 487 -0.51 6.45 -22.69
N SER A 488 -1.01 5.27 -23.09
CA SER A 488 -2.42 4.94 -22.98
C SER A 488 -2.71 4.40 -21.58
N LEU A 489 -3.66 5.03 -20.87
CA LEU A 489 -3.96 4.75 -19.47
C LEU A 489 -4.63 3.38 -19.30
N GLY A 490 -4.54 2.82 -18.10
CA GLY A 490 -5.19 1.57 -17.72
C GLY A 490 -4.45 0.30 -18.17
N GLN A 491 -3.33 0.44 -18.87
CA GLN A 491 -2.60 -0.71 -19.41
C GLN A 491 -1.46 -1.21 -18.51
N GLY A 492 -0.89 -0.35 -17.66
CA GLY A 492 0.30 -0.66 -16.88
C GLY A 492 0.08 -1.76 -15.84
N LEU A 493 -1.10 -1.84 -15.24
CA LEU A 493 -1.41 -2.91 -14.27
C LEU A 493 -1.47 -4.28 -14.93
N SER A 494 -2.01 -4.37 -16.15
CA SER A 494 -1.99 -5.61 -16.95
C SER A 494 -0.57 -6.04 -17.28
N ALA A 495 0.31 -5.10 -17.68
CA ALA A 495 1.72 -5.39 -17.89
C ALA A 495 2.42 -5.82 -16.59
N ALA A 496 2.11 -5.18 -15.46
CA ALA A 496 2.65 -5.56 -14.16
C ALA A 496 2.25 -6.99 -13.75
N ASN A 497 1.02 -7.43 -14.08
CA ASN A 497 0.60 -8.83 -13.90
C ASN A 497 1.53 -9.80 -14.63
N GLY A 498 1.84 -9.51 -15.90
CA GLY A 498 2.75 -10.30 -16.71
C GLY A 498 4.18 -10.37 -16.13
N MET A 499 4.70 -9.24 -15.67
CA MET A 499 6.02 -9.18 -15.03
C MET A 499 6.06 -10.01 -13.73
N ALA A 500 5.01 -9.94 -12.91
CA ALA A 500 4.91 -10.72 -11.67
C ALA A 500 4.79 -12.23 -11.96
N LEU A 501 4.09 -12.62 -13.03
CA LEU A 501 4.05 -14.01 -13.49
C LEU A 501 5.42 -14.49 -13.99
N ALA A 502 6.13 -13.68 -14.78
CA ALA A 502 7.48 -14.01 -15.21
C ALA A 502 8.41 -14.21 -14.00
N ASN A 503 8.35 -13.34 -12.99
CA ASN A 503 9.11 -13.49 -11.74
C ASN A 503 8.84 -14.84 -11.08
N ARG A 504 7.58 -15.25 -10.99
CA ARG A 504 7.20 -16.56 -10.44
C ARG A 504 7.80 -17.73 -11.24
N LEU A 505 7.68 -17.68 -12.57
CA LEU A 505 8.23 -18.72 -13.45
C LEU A 505 9.76 -18.81 -13.34
N ASP A 506 10.43 -17.68 -13.14
CA ASP A 506 11.89 -17.57 -13.04
C ASP A 506 12.41 -17.80 -11.61
N GLY A 507 11.54 -18.01 -10.61
CA GLY A 507 11.93 -18.16 -9.20
C GLY A 507 12.49 -16.87 -8.57
N ILE A 508 12.15 -15.71 -9.12
CA ILE A 508 12.63 -14.40 -8.67
C ILE A 508 11.64 -13.81 -7.65
N ASP A 509 12.12 -13.47 -6.45
CA ASP A 509 11.32 -12.90 -5.36
C ASP A 509 11.11 -11.38 -5.47
N ALA A 510 11.49 -10.79 -6.60
CA ALA A 510 11.37 -9.37 -6.87
C ALA A 510 9.90 -8.93 -6.92
N ARG A 511 9.63 -7.73 -6.40
CA ARG A 511 8.33 -7.08 -6.40
C ARG A 511 8.11 -6.28 -7.67
N VAL A 512 6.85 -6.12 -8.05
CA VAL A 512 6.43 -5.26 -9.16
C VAL A 512 5.54 -4.17 -8.58
N PHE A 513 5.99 -2.92 -8.68
CA PHE A 513 5.26 -1.74 -8.24
C PHE A 513 4.64 -1.06 -9.47
N CYS A 514 3.32 -0.85 -9.44
CA CYS A 514 2.59 -0.19 -10.52
C CYS A 514 1.93 1.08 -9.97
N LEU A 515 2.33 2.26 -10.46
CA LEU A 515 1.76 3.55 -10.07
C LEU A 515 0.66 3.97 -11.05
N LEU A 516 -0.56 4.10 -10.56
CA LEU A 516 -1.76 4.49 -11.31
C LEU A 516 -2.27 5.87 -10.89
N GLY A 517 -3.06 6.50 -11.76
CA GLY A 517 -3.92 7.62 -11.39
C GLY A 517 -5.32 7.18 -10.94
N ASP A 518 -5.99 8.00 -10.14
CA ASP A 518 -7.41 7.86 -9.82
C ASP A 518 -8.34 7.92 -11.05
N GLY A 519 -8.12 8.89 -11.95
CA GLY A 519 -8.89 8.99 -13.20
C GLY A 519 -8.69 7.78 -14.11
N GLU A 520 -7.47 7.22 -14.12
CA GLU A 520 -7.10 6.00 -14.84
C GLU A 520 -7.87 4.76 -14.34
N CYS A 521 -8.25 4.70 -13.05
CA CYS A 521 -9.08 3.62 -12.51
C CYS A 521 -10.53 3.61 -13.06
N SER A 522 -10.87 4.52 -13.98
CA SER A 522 -12.11 4.46 -14.77
C SER A 522 -12.01 3.48 -15.94
N GLU A 523 -10.80 3.12 -16.38
CA GLU A 523 -10.59 2.15 -17.45
C GLU A 523 -11.00 0.74 -16.99
N GLY A 524 -11.78 0.05 -17.83
CA GLY A 524 -12.26 -1.31 -17.53
C GLY A 524 -11.11 -2.31 -17.37
N SER A 525 -10.04 -2.13 -18.14
CA SER A 525 -8.84 -2.96 -18.13
C SER A 525 -8.10 -3.00 -16.78
N VAL A 526 -8.18 -1.93 -15.97
CA VAL A 526 -7.62 -1.92 -14.60
C VAL A 526 -8.31 -2.98 -13.74
N TRP A 527 -9.62 -3.16 -13.93
CA TRP A 527 -10.43 -4.10 -13.14
C TRP A 527 -10.30 -5.53 -13.67
N GLU A 528 -10.15 -5.72 -14.98
CA GLU A 528 -9.73 -7.00 -15.56
C GLU A 528 -8.37 -7.43 -14.97
N ALA A 529 -7.42 -6.51 -14.90
CA ALA A 529 -6.10 -6.77 -14.33
C ALA A 529 -6.15 -7.05 -12.82
N ALA A 530 -6.99 -6.33 -12.07
CA ALA A 530 -7.19 -6.59 -10.65
C ALA A 530 -7.77 -8.00 -10.42
N GLN A 531 -8.78 -8.41 -11.19
CA GLN A 531 -9.34 -9.76 -11.13
C GLN A 531 -8.27 -10.82 -11.45
N PHE A 532 -7.52 -10.61 -12.53
CA PHE A 532 -6.48 -11.53 -12.95
C PHE A 532 -5.41 -11.72 -11.88
N ALA A 533 -4.97 -10.64 -11.22
CA ALA A 533 -3.95 -10.69 -10.18
C ALA A 533 -4.37 -11.51 -8.96
N SER A 534 -5.62 -11.38 -8.52
CA SER A 534 -6.14 -12.11 -7.36
C SER A 534 -6.35 -13.59 -7.68
N LEU A 535 -6.94 -13.91 -8.84
CA LEU A 535 -7.10 -15.28 -9.31
C LEU A 535 -5.76 -16.00 -9.47
N ASN A 536 -4.74 -15.29 -9.95
CA ASN A 536 -3.37 -15.80 -10.07
C ASN A 536 -2.54 -15.64 -8.78
N LYS A 537 -3.10 -15.12 -7.69
CA LYS A 537 -2.44 -14.94 -6.38
C LYS A 537 -1.07 -14.24 -6.49
N LEU A 538 -0.99 -13.12 -7.22
CA LEU A 538 0.24 -12.40 -7.49
C LEU A 538 0.75 -11.67 -6.23
N ALA A 539 1.40 -12.41 -5.32
CA ALA A 539 1.80 -11.92 -4.00
C ALA A 539 2.87 -10.81 -4.00
N ASN A 540 3.62 -10.67 -5.08
CA ASN A 540 4.70 -9.69 -5.20
C ASN A 540 4.26 -8.43 -5.97
N LEU A 541 2.97 -8.28 -6.29
CA LEU A 541 2.42 -7.15 -7.02
C LEU A 541 1.84 -6.09 -6.06
N VAL A 542 2.29 -4.85 -6.23
CA VAL A 542 1.81 -3.69 -5.48
C VAL A 542 1.29 -2.65 -6.46
N ALA A 543 0.00 -2.38 -6.42
CA ALA A 543 -0.61 -1.23 -7.09
C ALA A 543 -0.60 -0.05 -6.12
N ILE A 544 -0.17 1.13 -6.59
CA ILE A 544 -0.25 2.38 -5.83
C ILE A 544 -1.12 3.32 -6.65
N VAL A 545 -2.26 3.73 -6.09
CA VAL A 545 -3.19 4.64 -6.76
C VAL A 545 -3.00 6.04 -6.18
N ASP A 546 -2.56 6.96 -7.03
CA ASP A 546 -2.42 8.38 -6.72
C ASP A 546 -3.79 9.08 -6.80
N VAL A 547 -4.49 9.14 -5.66
CA VAL A 547 -5.83 9.71 -5.51
C VAL A 547 -5.72 11.21 -5.21
N ASN A 548 -5.44 11.97 -6.27
CA ASN A 548 -5.22 13.42 -6.23
C ASN A 548 -6.49 14.26 -6.47
N GLY A 549 -7.61 13.58 -6.71
CA GLY A 549 -8.95 14.16 -6.86
C GLY A 549 -9.26 14.78 -8.22
N LEU A 550 -8.32 14.81 -9.16
CA LEU A 550 -8.46 15.49 -10.44
C LEU A 550 -8.02 14.61 -11.62
N GLY A 551 -8.89 14.48 -12.61
CA GLY A 551 -8.57 13.96 -13.95
C GLY A 551 -7.87 15.00 -14.84
N GLN A 552 -8.08 14.87 -16.15
CA GLN A 552 -7.55 15.81 -17.14
C GLN A 552 -8.36 17.11 -17.22
N SER A 553 -9.69 17.00 -17.34
CA SER A 553 -10.59 18.14 -17.61
C SER A 553 -11.38 18.62 -16.39
N GLY A 554 -11.31 17.91 -15.27
CA GLY A 554 -12.08 18.22 -14.06
C GLY A 554 -11.81 17.20 -12.95
N PRO A 555 -12.65 17.16 -11.91
CA PRO A 555 -12.56 16.18 -10.84
C PRO A 555 -12.59 14.74 -11.35
N ALA A 556 -11.80 13.86 -10.73
CA ALA A 556 -11.95 12.43 -10.90
C ALA A 556 -13.31 11.98 -10.31
N PRO A 557 -13.91 10.86 -10.77
CA PRO A 557 -15.27 10.47 -10.36
C PRO A 557 -15.53 10.39 -8.85
N TYR A 558 -14.49 10.07 -8.06
CA TYR A 558 -14.59 9.92 -6.60
C TYR A 558 -13.81 11.01 -5.83
N GLY A 559 -13.25 12.01 -6.50
CA GLY A 559 -12.41 13.01 -5.85
C GLY A 559 -11.33 12.38 -4.97
N HIS A 560 -11.27 12.78 -3.70
CA HIS A 560 -10.32 12.23 -2.70
C HIS A 560 -10.91 11.07 -1.87
N ASP A 561 -12.05 10.48 -2.26
CA ASP A 561 -12.65 9.35 -1.54
C ASP A 561 -11.90 8.05 -1.86
N THR A 562 -10.80 7.83 -1.12
CA THR A 562 -9.99 6.60 -1.19
C THR A 562 -10.79 5.36 -0.80
N ALA A 563 -11.80 5.49 0.06
CA ALA A 563 -12.55 4.36 0.59
C ALA A 563 -13.40 3.68 -0.50
N VAL A 564 -13.87 4.43 -1.51
CA VAL A 564 -14.55 3.84 -2.67
C VAL A 564 -13.61 2.92 -3.46
N LEU A 565 -12.40 3.38 -3.74
CA LEU A 565 -11.42 2.58 -4.48
C LEU A 565 -10.92 1.40 -3.63
N ALA A 566 -10.69 1.60 -2.34
CA ALA A 566 -10.34 0.53 -1.40
C ALA A 566 -11.37 -0.62 -1.45
N ARG A 567 -12.66 -0.30 -1.28
CA ARG A 567 -13.74 -1.31 -1.36
C ARG A 567 -13.79 -2.04 -2.69
N ARG A 568 -13.47 -1.36 -3.81
CA ARG A 568 -13.41 -2.01 -5.12
C ARG A 568 -12.23 -2.97 -5.22
N PHE A 569 -11.02 -2.55 -4.86
CA PHE A 569 -9.88 -3.47 -4.86
C PHE A 569 -10.12 -4.67 -3.95
N GLU A 570 -10.67 -4.45 -2.75
CA GLU A 570 -11.07 -5.52 -1.83
C GLU A 570 -12.10 -6.48 -2.46
N SER A 571 -13.12 -5.96 -3.16
CA SER A 571 -14.10 -6.81 -3.84
C SER A 571 -13.50 -7.64 -4.98
N PHE A 572 -12.36 -7.20 -5.53
CA PHE A 572 -11.58 -7.93 -6.53
C PHE A 572 -10.51 -8.85 -5.90
N GLY A 573 -10.48 -9.00 -4.57
CA GLY A 573 -9.60 -9.92 -3.85
C GLY A 573 -8.23 -9.35 -3.51
N TRP A 574 -8.09 -8.03 -3.47
CA TRP A 574 -6.85 -7.35 -3.07
C TRP A 574 -6.90 -6.91 -1.61
N ARG A 575 -5.72 -6.78 -1.00
CA ARG A 575 -5.59 -5.99 0.23
C ARG A 575 -5.58 -4.51 -0.13
N ALA A 576 -6.38 -3.68 0.52
CA ALA A 576 -6.36 -2.23 0.37
C ALA A 576 -5.72 -1.56 1.59
N ILE A 577 -4.88 -0.54 1.36
CA ILE A 577 -4.25 0.28 2.41
C ILE A 577 -4.45 1.74 2.04
N GLU A 578 -5.32 2.44 2.78
CA GLU A 578 -5.53 3.88 2.60
C GLU A 578 -4.49 4.68 3.38
N ILE A 579 -3.89 5.69 2.74
CA ILE A 579 -2.88 6.55 3.36
C ILE A 579 -3.03 8.02 2.93
N HIS A 580 -2.46 8.93 3.72
CA HIS A 580 -2.15 10.27 3.25
C HIS A 580 -0.83 10.24 2.45
N GLY A 581 -0.90 10.38 1.14
CA GLY A 581 0.22 10.13 0.22
C GLY A 581 1.37 11.14 0.28
N HIS A 582 1.20 12.26 0.99
CA HIS A 582 2.28 13.21 1.29
C HIS A 582 2.86 13.08 2.70
N ASP A 583 2.38 12.10 3.46
CA ASP A 583 3.02 11.71 4.71
C ASP A 583 4.00 10.58 4.40
N MET A 584 5.29 10.90 4.40
CA MET A 584 6.35 9.95 4.07
C MET A 584 6.34 8.74 5.00
N ASP A 585 6.01 8.92 6.28
CA ASP A 585 5.97 7.81 7.23
C ASP A 585 4.80 6.86 6.90
N ALA A 586 3.64 7.40 6.51
CA ALA A 586 2.50 6.60 6.06
C ALA A 586 2.80 5.85 4.75
N VAL A 587 3.55 6.46 3.82
CA VAL A 587 4.01 5.80 2.61
C VAL A 587 4.93 4.62 2.94
N LEU A 588 5.90 4.79 3.83
CA LEU A 588 6.82 3.73 4.25
C LEU A 588 6.09 2.59 4.97
N ASP A 589 5.16 2.90 5.89
CA ASP A 589 4.32 1.90 6.57
C ASP A 589 3.54 1.04 5.56
N ALA A 590 2.90 1.68 4.57
CA ALA A 590 2.11 0.97 3.58
C ALA A 590 2.97 0.07 2.68
N LEU A 591 4.17 0.52 2.27
CA LEU A 591 5.10 -0.27 1.46
C LEU A 591 5.62 -1.50 2.21
N GLU A 592 5.89 -1.36 3.52
CA GLU A 592 6.28 -2.46 4.39
C GLU A 592 5.13 -3.44 4.59
N ARG A 593 3.93 -2.98 4.96
CA ARG A 593 2.74 -3.83 5.13
C ARG A 593 2.40 -4.59 3.85
N ALA A 594 2.63 -3.98 2.70
CA ALA A 594 2.47 -4.64 1.40
C ALA A 594 3.44 -5.83 1.19
N ARG A 595 4.45 -6.04 2.06
CA ARG A 595 5.35 -7.22 2.03
C ARG A 595 4.71 -8.46 2.66
N GLU A 596 3.62 -8.33 3.42
CA GLU A 596 2.96 -9.45 4.12
C GLU A 596 2.27 -10.46 3.16
N GLY A 597 2.27 -10.18 1.86
CA GLY A 597 1.83 -11.09 0.80
C GLY A 597 0.44 -10.77 0.22
N GLY A 598 0.16 -11.36 -0.95
CA GLY A 598 -1.04 -11.07 -1.75
C GLY A 598 -0.93 -9.78 -2.58
N PRO A 599 -1.72 -9.65 -3.66
CA PRO A 599 -1.74 -8.40 -4.41
C PRO A 599 -2.29 -7.27 -3.53
N THR A 600 -1.51 -6.20 -3.38
CA THR A 600 -1.82 -5.09 -2.46
C THR A 600 -2.02 -3.78 -3.22
N ALA A 601 -3.10 -3.07 -2.92
CA ALA A 601 -3.41 -1.74 -3.42
C ALA A 601 -3.17 -0.71 -2.30
N ILE A 602 -2.28 0.25 -2.53
CA ILE A 602 -2.08 1.41 -1.66
C ILE A 602 -2.84 2.59 -2.26
N LEU A 603 -3.86 3.09 -1.56
CA LEU A 603 -4.74 4.17 -1.99
C LEU A 603 -4.23 5.46 -1.34
N ALA A 604 -3.39 6.18 -2.06
CA ALA A 604 -2.72 7.36 -1.54
C ALA A 604 -3.53 8.63 -1.83
N CYS A 605 -4.17 9.19 -0.80
CA CYS A 605 -4.82 10.50 -0.89
C CYS A 605 -3.76 11.59 -1.00
N THR A 606 -3.68 12.27 -2.15
CA THR A 606 -2.66 13.27 -2.48
C THR A 606 -3.32 14.54 -2.99
N VAL A 607 -2.53 15.56 -3.34
CA VAL A 607 -2.98 16.82 -3.92
C VAL A 607 -2.26 17.02 -5.24
N LYS A 608 -3.01 17.19 -6.34
CA LYS A 608 -2.42 17.48 -7.65
C LYS A 608 -1.68 18.82 -7.59
N GLY A 609 -0.44 18.87 -8.05
CA GLY A 609 0.39 20.08 -7.95
C GLY A 609 1.03 20.35 -6.58
N ARG A 610 1.08 19.35 -5.68
CA ARG A 610 1.67 19.48 -4.33
C ARG A 610 3.03 20.21 -4.31
N GLY A 611 3.17 21.15 -3.38
CA GLY A 611 4.40 21.90 -3.11
C GLY A 611 4.46 23.26 -3.83
N VAL A 612 3.45 23.61 -4.64
CA VAL A 612 3.36 24.90 -5.33
C VAL A 612 1.94 25.45 -5.18
N SER A 613 1.78 26.50 -4.37
CA SER A 613 0.52 27.06 -3.88
C SER A 613 -0.52 27.37 -4.96
N PHE A 614 -0.08 27.85 -6.13
CA PHE A 614 -0.97 28.18 -7.25
C PHE A 614 -1.31 27.01 -8.18
N LEU A 615 -0.69 25.85 -7.95
CA LEU A 615 -0.98 24.60 -8.66
C LEU A 615 -1.77 23.61 -7.80
N GLU A 616 -1.58 23.66 -6.47
CA GLU A 616 -2.19 22.73 -5.52
C GLU A 616 -3.72 22.67 -5.64
N GLY A 617 -4.24 21.51 -6.02
CA GLY A 617 -5.68 21.25 -6.17
C GLY A 617 -6.36 22.11 -7.25
N ALA A 618 -5.59 22.88 -8.04
CA ALA A 618 -6.14 23.83 -8.98
C ALA A 618 -6.62 23.13 -10.27
N GLY A 619 -7.89 23.32 -10.63
CA GLY A 619 -8.45 22.85 -11.89
C GLY A 619 -7.76 23.50 -13.10
N GLY A 620 -7.74 22.77 -14.23
CA GLY A 620 -7.25 23.30 -15.51
C GLY A 620 -5.72 23.35 -15.66
N TRP A 621 -4.95 22.79 -14.74
CA TRP A 621 -3.48 22.70 -14.79
C TRP A 621 -2.92 21.34 -15.23
N HIS A 622 -3.78 20.39 -15.59
CA HIS A 622 -3.31 19.13 -16.16
C HIS A 622 -2.68 19.38 -17.55
N GLY A 623 -1.49 18.82 -17.78
CA GLY A 623 -0.78 18.95 -19.06
C GLY A 623 -0.24 20.35 -19.35
N LYS A 624 -0.18 21.24 -18.35
CA LYS A 624 0.35 22.60 -18.51
C LYS A 624 1.66 22.76 -17.73
N PRO A 625 2.76 23.17 -18.39
CA PRO A 625 3.99 23.53 -17.70
C PRO A 625 3.78 24.83 -16.91
N VAL A 626 4.68 25.09 -15.95
CA VAL A 626 4.73 26.40 -15.29
C VAL A 626 5.33 27.41 -16.27
N GLU A 627 4.73 28.60 -16.35
CA GLU A 627 5.25 29.73 -17.11
C GLU A 627 6.67 30.09 -16.66
N ARG A 628 7.55 30.44 -17.60
CA ARG A 628 8.97 30.64 -17.30
C ARG A 628 9.19 31.74 -16.26
N GLU A 629 8.35 32.77 -16.27
CA GLU A 629 8.34 33.90 -15.34
C GLU A 629 7.96 33.48 -13.91
N ARG A 630 7.19 32.41 -13.77
CA ARG A 630 6.71 31.89 -12.47
C ARG A 630 7.51 30.69 -11.97
N LEU A 631 8.47 30.19 -12.75
CA LEU A 631 9.28 29.04 -12.39
C LEU A 631 10.08 29.30 -11.11
N GLN A 632 10.71 30.47 -10.97
CA GLN A 632 11.49 30.78 -9.76
C GLN A 632 10.60 30.80 -8.51
N GLN A 633 9.40 31.39 -8.60
CA GLN A 633 8.43 31.36 -7.51
C GLN A 633 8.11 29.91 -7.09
N ALA A 634 7.82 29.04 -8.07
CA ALA A 634 7.53 27.64 -7.78
C ALA A 634 8.72 26.90 -7.14
N LEU A 635 9.95 27.19 -7.57
CA LEU A 635 11.16 26.61 -7.01
C LEU A 635 11.44 27.10 -5.58
N ASP A 636 11.17 28.38 -5.29
CA ASP A 636 11.32 28.96 -3.95
C ASP A 636 10.32 28.33 -2.97
N GLU A 637 9.07 28.09 -3.41
CA GLU A 637 8.03 27.41 -2.60
C GLU A 637 8.38 25.94 -2.29
N VAL A 638 8.99 25.23 -3.24
CA VAL A 638 9.47 23.84 -3.02
C VAL A 638 10.67 23.80 -2.06
N GLY A 639 11.45 24.88 -2.00
CA GLY A 639 12.67 24.99 -1.20
C GLY A 639 13.90 24.43 -1.90
N ASP A 640 15.07 24.72 -1.34
CA ASP A 640 16.37 24.31 -1.88
C ASP A 640 16.75 22.86 -1.54
N VAL A 641 17.74 22.36 -2.27
CA VAL A 641 18.31 21.02 -2.10
C VAL A 641 19.81 21.15 -1.78
N GLN A 642 20.21 20.58 -0.66
CA GLN A 642 21.55 20.52 -0.07
C GLN A 642 22.34 19.29 -0.55
N SER A 643 21.68 18.19 -0.92
CA SER A 643 22.37 16.95 -1.29
C SER A 643 21.57 16.09 -2.27
N GLN A 644 22.29 15.28 -3.05
CA GLN A 644 21.70 14.32 -3.99
C GLN A 644 21.59 12.94 -3.33
N PRO A 645 20.44 12.24 -3.46
CA PRO A 645 20.29 10.89 -2.91
C PRO A 645 21.22 9.90 -3.64
N ARG A 646 21.69 8.88 -2.91
CA ARG A 646 22.44 7.76 -3.48
C ARG A 646 21.61 6.49 -3.38
N VAL A 647 21.71 5.64 -4.40
CA VAL A 647 21.07 4.32 -4.42
C VAL A 647 22.18 3.27 -4.44
N GLU A 648 22.26 2.49 -3.38
CA GLU A 648 23.13 1.31 -3.36
C GLU A 648 22.50 0.20 -4.21
N PRO A 649 23.27 -0.42 -5.14
CA PRO A 649 22.77 -1.53 -5.94
C PRO A 649 22.26 -2.69 -5.08
N ARG A 650 21.00 -3.10 -5.28
CA ARG A 650 20.37 -4.23 -4.58
C ARG A 650 19.70 -5.17 -5.58
N ARG A 651 20.01 -6.46 -5.49
CA ARG A 651 19.46 -7.52 -6.36
C ARG A 651 18.83 -8.65 -5.54
N SER A 652 17.81 -9.28 -6.11
CA SER A 652 17.05 -10.41 -5.59
C SER A 652 17.75 -11.74 -5.86
N GLY A 653 18.64 -12.17 -4.97
CA GLY A 653 19.32 -13.46 -5.10
C GLY A 653 20.22 -13.57 -6.35
N ALA A 654 20.69 -14.78 -6.64
CA ALA A 654 21.43 -15.08 -7.87
C ALA A 654 20.43 -15.51 -8.96
N PHE A 655 20.47 -14.84 -10.11
CA PHE A 655 19.73 -15.23 -11.31
C PHE A 655 20.73 -15.39 -12.45
N GLU A 656 20.84 -16.60 -12.98
CA GLU A 656 21.55 -16.85 -14.22
C GLU A 656 20.54 -16.90 -15.36
N THR A 657 20.68 -16.00 -16.32
CA THR A 657 19.92 -16.06 -17.56
C THR A 657 20.31 -17.36 -18.27
N ALA A 658 19.39 -18.31 -18.40
CA ALA A 658 19.62 -19.48 -19.22
C ALA A 658 19.90 -19.01 -20.65
N ILE A 659 21.06 -19.35 -21.22
CA ILE A 659 21.33 -19.13 -22.64
C ILE A 659 20.42 -20.12 -23.38
N ALA A 660 19.28 -19.64 -23.86
CA ALA A 660 18.42 -20.44 -24.72
C ALA A 660 19.21 -20.78 -25.99
N GLY A 661 19.66 -22.04 -26.10
CA GLY A 661 20.15 -22.58 -27.36
C GLY A 661 19.04 -22.50 -28.40
N THR A 662 19.39 -22.41 -29.69
CA THR A 662 18.38 -22.41 -30.77
C THR A 662 17.50 -23.66 -30.64
N PRO A 663 16.21 -23.54 -30.32
CA PRO A 663 15.36 -24.72 -30.16
C PRO A 663 15.31 -25.48 -31.48
N GLY A 664 15.29 -26.81 -31.38
CA GLY A 664 15.10 -27.69 -32.55
C GLY A 664 13.81 -27.37 -33.31
N SER A 665 13.62 -28.02 -34.46
CA SER A 665 12.38 -27.89 -35.21
C SER A 665 11.32 -28.87 -34.73
N ILE A 666 10.05 -28.47 -34.80
CA ILE A 666 8.94 -29.36 -34.47
C ILE A 666 8.74 -30.40 -35.58
N ASP A 667 8.34 -31.62 -35.17
CA ASP A 667 7.96 -32.68 -36.08
C ASP A 667 6.56 -32.41 -36.65
N VAL A 668 6.46 -32.35 -37.98
CA VAL A 668 5.21 -32.19 -38.72
C VAL A 668 4.88 -33.54 -39.38
N ASN A 669 3.68 -34.06 -39.14
CA ASN A 669 3.29 -35.38 -39.64
C ASN A 669 1.79 -35.45 -39.95
N TYR A 670 1.42 -35.00 -41.15
CA TYR A 670 0.07 -35.13 -41.68
C TYR A 670 0.06 -36.02 -42.92
N ALA A 671 -1.03 -36.76 -43.10
CA ALA A 671 -1.28 -37.49 -44.34
C ALA A 671 -1.81 -36.52 -45.41
N SER A 672 -1.28 -36.60 -46.63
CA SER A 672 -1.78 -35.80 -47.76
C SER A 672 -3.28 -36.04 -47.98
N GLY A 673 -4.03 -34.95 -48.14
CA GLY A 673 -5.50 -34.97 -48.28
C GLY A 673 -6.29 -35.20 -46.99
N ALA A 674 -5.63 -35.35 -45.83
CA ALA A 674 -6.34 -35.38 -44.55
C ALA A 674 -7.04 -34.04 -44.28
N GLU A 675 -8.25 -34.09 -43.74
CA GLU A 675 -9.08 -32.91 -43.41
C GLU A 675 -8.80 -32.45 -41.97
N VAL A 676 -8.06 -31.35 -41.82
CA VAL A 676 -7.63 -30.81 -40.53
C VAL A 676 -7.83 -29.29 -40.53
N ALA A 677 -8.33 -28.72 -39.43
CA ALA A 677 -8.48 -27.27 -39.32
C ALA A 677 -7.15 -26.63 -38.92
N THR A 678 -6.83 -25.46 -39.48
CA THR A 678 -5.57 -24.74 -39.18
C THR A 678 -5.47 -24.35 -37.71
N ARG A 679 -6.60 -24.06 -37.04
CA ARG A 679 -6.64 -23.82 -35.58
C ARG A 679 -6.24 -25.05 -34.75
N GLU A 680 -6.55 -26.26 -35.23
CA GLU A 680 -6.18 -27.51 -34.56
C GLU A 680 -4.69 -27.79 -34.70
N ALA A 681 -4.15 -27.59 -35.89
CA ALA A 681 -2.72 -27.66 -36.14
C ALA A 681 -1.93 -26.60 -35.34
N TYR A 682 -2.47 -25.38 -35.17
CA TYR A 682 -1.90 -24.37 -34.28
C TYR A 682 -1.75 -24.89 -32.84
N GLY A 683 -2.81 -25.45 -32.26
CA GLY A 683 -2.78 -26.01 -30.91
C GLY A 683 -1.72 -27.11 -30.75
N HIS A 684 -1.62 -28.02 -31.73
CA HIS A 684 -0.61 -29.07 -31.73
C HIS A 684 0.81 -28.51 -31.83
N ALA A 685 1.04 -27.54 -32.72
CA ALA A 685 2.34 -26.89 -32.86
C ALA A 685 2.73 -26.14 -31.59
N LEU A 686 1.80 -25.42 -30.95
CA LEU A 686 2.04 -24.71 -29.70
C LEU A 686 2.49 -25.68 -28.60
N ALA A 687 1.80 -26.81 -28.43
CA ALA A 687 2.19 -27.84 -27.47
C ALA A 687 3.58 -28.44 -27.78
N LYS A 688 3.88 -28.75 -29.06
CA LYS A 688 5.21 -29.23 -29.47
C LYS A 688 6.31 -28.21 -29.16
N LEU A 689 6.07 -26.93 -29.45
CA LEU A 689 7.00 -25.84 -29.17
C LEU A 689 7.22 -25.66 -27.67
N GLY A 690 6.16 -25.78 -26.86
CA GLY A 690 6.24 -25.76 -25.40
C GLY A 690 7.17 -26.84 -24.83
N ALA A 691 7.25 -28.01 -25.46
CA ALA A 691 8.18 -29.07 -25.07
C ALA A 691 9.65 -28.74 -25.40
N LEU A 692 9.87 -27.93 -26.44
CA LEU A 692 11.22 -27.55 -26.91
C LEU A 692 11.77 -26.30 -26.23
N ASN A 693 10.90 -25.42 -25.74
CA ASN A 693 11.30 -24.15 -25.14
C ASN A 693 10.52 -23.84 -23.85
N PRO A 694 11.19 -23.79 -22.68
CA PRO A 694 10.54 -23.50 -21.40
C PRO A 694 10.05 -22.04 -21.28
N ASP A 695 10.56 -21.12 -22.11
CA ASP A 695 10.14 -19.71 -22.09
C ASP A 695 8.84 -19.46 -22.86
N ILE A 696 8.35 -20.45 -23.61
CA ILE A 696 7.03 -20.35 -24.24
C ILE A 696 5.95 -20.49 -23.17
N VAL A 697 5.04 -19.51 -23.18
CA VAL A 697 3.85 -19.44 -22.32
C VAL A 697 2.63 -19.18 -23.20
N ALA A 698 1.47 -19.66 -22.78
CA ALA A 698 0.23 -19.50 -23.53
C ALA A 698 -0.82 -18.77 -22.68
N LEU A 699 -1.56 -17.86 -23.31
CA LEU A 699 -2.66 -17.12 -22.70
C LEU A 699 -3.88 -17.24 -23.61
N ASP A 700 -5.04 -17.51 -23.01
CA ASP A 700 -6.30 -17.63 -23.74
C ASP A 700 -7.44 -16.96 -22.98
N GLY A 701 -8.42 -16.44 -23.71
CA GLY A 701 -9.57 -15.73 -23.16
C GLY A 701 -10.85 -16.58 -23.11
N ASP A 702 -10.85 -17.63 -22.29
CA ASP A 702 -11.95 -18.60 -22.12
C ASP A 702 -12.44 -19.32 -23.40
N VAL A 703 -11.60 -19.39 -24.44
CA VAL A 703 -11.93 -20.02 -25.73
C VAL A 703 -10.90 -21.08 -26.13
N LYS A 704 -10.13 -21.60 -25.18
CA LYS A 704 -9.06 -22.60 -25.37
C LYS A 704 -9.48 -23.88 -26.09
N ASN A 705 -10.75 -24.28 -25.92
CA ASN A 705 -11.34 -25.43 -26.60
C ASN A 705 -11.65 -25.18 -28.09
N SER A 706 -11.69 -23.90 -28.47
CA SER A 706 -12.06 -23.42 -29.79
C SER A 706 -10.83 -22.94 -30.55
N THR A 707 -9.88 -22.29 -29.89
CA THR A 707 -8.55 -21.94 -30.41
C THR A 707 -7.59 -23.14 -30.44
N ARG A 708 -7.89 -24.17 -29.63
CA ARG A 708 -7.06 -25.38 -29.41
C ARG A 708 -5.78 -25.12 -28.62
N SER A 709 -5.68 -23.96 -27.96
CA SER A 709 -4.65 -23.72 -26.94
C SER A 709 -4.79 -24.67 -25.73
N GLU A 710 -5.94 -25.34 -25.58
CA GLU A 710 -6.17 -26.39 -24.57
C GLU A 710 -5.11 -27.50 -24.61
N PHE A 711 -4.56 -27.83 -25.79
CA PHE A 711 -3.50 -28.84 -25.90
C PHE A 711 -2.21 -28.41 -25.18
N PHE A 712 -1.89 -27.10 -25.17
CA PHE A 712 -0.79 -26.57 -24.39
C PHE A 712 -1.15 -26.54 -22.89
N ALA A 713 -2.39 -26.15 -22.56
CA ALA A 713 -2.86 -26.12 -21.18
C ALA A 713 -2.80 -27.49 -20.49
N GLU A 714 -3.15 -28.56 -21.22
CA GLU A 714 -3.08 -29.94 -20.75
C GLU A 714 -1.62 -30.42 -20.57
N ALA A 715 -0.73 -30.03 -21.48
CA ALA A 715 0.67 -30.44 -21.46
C ALA A 715 1.52 -29.65 -20.43
N PHE A 716 1.24 -28.36 -20.25
CA PHE A 716 2.03 -27.41 -19.45
C PHE A 716 1.13 -26.46 -18.64
N PRO A 717 0.34 -26.99 -17.69
CA PRO A 717 -0.62 -26.20 -16.93
C PRO A 717 0.03 -25.06 -16.13
N GLU A 718 1.31 -25.17 -15.77
CA GLU A 718 2.08 -24.16 -15.06
C GLU A 718 2.54 -22.98 -15.95
N ARG A 719 2.49 -23.14 -17.28
CA ARG A 719 2.85 -22.12 -18.28
C ARG A 719 1.66 -21.65 -19.12
N PHE A 720 0.47 -22.14 -18.81
CA PHE A 720 -0.79 -21.69 -19.40
C PHE A 720 -1.51 -20.76 -18.43
N PHE A 721 -1.94 -19.60 -18.90
CA PHE A 721 -2.66 -18.61 -18.11
C PHE A 721 -4.04 -18.39 -18.71
N GLU A 722 -5.06 -18.88 -18.00
CA GLU A 722 -6.45 -18.54 -18.29
C GLU A 722 -6.70 -17.07 -17.94
N CYS A 723 -7.03 -16.28 -18.96
CA CYS A 723 -7.28 -14.86 -18.83
C CYS A 723 -8.77 -14.54 -18.71
N TRP A 724 -9.66 -15.53 -18.89
CA TRP A 724 -11.10 -15.36 -18.91
C TRP A 724 -11.55 -14.43 -20.06
N ILE A 725 -12.81 -13.98 -20.06
CA ILE A 725 -13.34 -13.08 -21.10
C ILE A 725 -12.87 -11.64 -20.84
N ALA A 726 -11.57 -11.41 -21.04
CA ALA A 726 -10.85 -10.17 -20.73
C ALA A 726 -9.64 -9.97 -21.68
N GLU A 727 -9.90 -9.77 -22.97
CA GLU A 727 -8.84 -9.71 -23.99
C GLU A 727 -7.85 -8.56 -23.77
N GLN A 728 -8.29 -7.44 -23.19
CA GLN A 728 -7.42 -6.30 -22.91
C GLN A 728 -6.35 -6.68 -21.88
N ASN A 729 -6.75 -7.22 -20.72
CA ASN A 729 -5.80 -7.72 -19.75
C ASN A 729 -4.96 -8.89 -20.30
N MET A 730 -5.53 -9.79 -21.10
CA MET A 730 -4.77 -10.90 -21.71
C MET A 730 -3.57 -10.38 -22.52
N VAL A 731 -3.78 -9.40 -23.40
CA VAL A 731 -2.70 -8.80 -24.20
C VAL A 731 -1.71 -8.03 -23.32
N GLY A 732 -2.20 -7.27 -22.33
CA GLY A 732 -1.32 -6.54 -21.41
C GLY A 732 -0.44 -7.46 -20.57
N ALA A 733 -0.98 -8.54 -20.02
CA ALA A 733 -0.22 -9.54 -19.28
C ALA A 733 0.80 -10.26 -20.18
N ALA A 734 0.43 -10.59 -21.43
CA ALA A 734 1.36 -11.13 -22.40
C ALA A 734 2.53 -10.16 -22.67
N LEU A 735 2.25 -8.86 -22.83
CA LEU A 735 3.31 -7.86 -22.99
C LEU A 735 4.25 -7.82 -21.78
N GLY A 736 3.73 -7.90 -20.56
CA GLY A 736 4.55 -7.95 -19.34
C GLY A 736 5.46 -9.19 -19.25
N LEU A 737 4.94 -10.35 -19.67
CA LEU A 737 5.71 -11.61 -19.80
C LEU A 737 6.82 -11.46 -20.84
N ALA A 738 6.49 -10.94 -22.04
CA ALA A 738 7.46 -10.68 -23.11
C ALA A 738 8.57 -9.71 -22.67
N ALA A 739 8.20 -8.65 -21.96
CA ALA A 739 9.13 -7.66 -21.42
C ALA A 739 10.11 -8.23 -20.38
N CYS A 740 9.83 -9.43 -19.85
CA CYS A 740 10.66 -10.18 -18.92
C CYS A 740 11.34 -11.41 -19.54
N GLY A 741 11.35 -11.52 -20.88
CA GLY A 741 12.08 -12.55 -21.63
C GLY A 741 11.29 -13.82 -21.96
N LYS A 742 9.99 -13.88 -21.65
CA LYS A 742 9.12 -14.99 -22.07
C LYS A 742 8.68 -14.83 -23.53
N ILE A 743 8.21 -15.92 -24.13
CA ILE A 743 7.66 -15.97 -25.50
C ILE A 743 6.16 -16.28 -25.40
N PRO A 744 5.32 -15.27 -25.17
CA PRO A 744 3.88 -15.45 -25.01
C PRO A 744 3.16 -15.67 -26.34
N PHE A 745 2.25 -16.65 -26.33
CA PHE A 745 1.24 -16.90 -27.35
C PHE A 745 -0.14 -16.52 -26.81
N VAL A 746 -0.73 -15.46 -27.36
CA VAL A 746 -2.08 -14.99 -27.05
C VAL A 746 -3.07 -15.62 -28.02
N SER A 747 -4.13 -16.25 -27.51
CA SER A 747 -5.15 -16.92 -28.31
C SER A 747 -6.56 -16.44 -28.00
N THR A 748 -7.30 -16.04 -29.02
CA THR A 748 -8.76 -15.86 -28.96
C THR A 748 -9.35 -15.92 -30.38
N PHE A 749 -10.60 -15.51 -30.57
CA PHE A 749 -11.16 -15.34 -31.90
C PHE A 749 -10.59 -14.06 -32.51
N ALA A 750 -10.33 -14.08 -33.81
CA ALA A 750 -9.76 -12.94 -34.55
C ALA A 750 -10.59 -11.67 -34.36
N CYS A 751 -11.92 -11.77 -34.31
CA CYS A 751 -12.79 -10.63 -34.04
C CYS A 751 -12.60 -10.04 -32.63
N PHE A 752 -12.36 -10.85 -31.59
CA PHE A 752 -12.25 -10.37 -30.21
C PHE A 752 -10.90 -9.70 -29.93
N LEU A 753 -9.87 -9.93 -30.77
CA LEU A 753 -8.64 -9.13 -30.71
C LEU A 753 -8.90 -7.63 -30.94
N SER A 754 -10.00 -7.27 -31.61
CA SER A 754 -10.44 -5.86 -31.73
C SER A 754 -10.74 -5.22 -30.37
N ARG A 755 -11.22 -5.99 -29.38
CA ARG A 755 -11.45 -5.53 -27.99
C ARG A 755 -10.14 -5.04 -27.35
N ALA A 756 -9.03 -5.64 -27.74
CA ALA A 756 -7.69 -5.37 -27.23
C ALA A 756 -6.82 -4.56 -28.20
N TYR A 757 -7.38 -3.91 -29.22
CA TYR A 757 -6.56 -3.27 -30.25
C TYR A 757 -5.62 -2.18 -29.69
N ASP A 758 -6.07 -1.37 -28.73
CA ASP A 758 -5.18 -0.36 -28.13
C ASP A 758 -4.02 -0.99 -27.33
N PHE A 759 -4.23 -2.15 -26.71
CA PHE A 759 -3.17 -2.92 -26.06
C PHE A 759 -2.19 -3.51 -27.08
N ILE A 760 -2.70 -4.03 -28.19
CA ILE A 760 -1.87 -4.54 -29.30
C ILE A 760 -1.03 -3.39 -29.91
N ARG A 761 -1.63 -2.22 -30.09
CA ARG A 761 -0.96 -1.00 -30.58
C ARG A 761 0.15 -0.57 -29.63
N MET A 762 -0.13 -0.51 -28.33
CA MET A 762 0.85 -0.15 -27.31
C MET A 762 1.94 -1.20 -27.11
N ALA A 763 1.64 -2.49 -27.32
CA ALA A 763 2.66 -3.52 -27.41
C ALA A 763 3.61 -3.25 -28.59
N GLY A 764 3.10 -2.78 -29.74
CA GLY A 764 3.95 -2.37 -30.87
C GLY A 764 4.91 -1.24 -30.50
N HIS A 765 4.44 -0.24 -29.76
CA HIS A 765 5.29 0.83 -29.21
C HIS A 765 6.26 0.35 -28.11
N SER A 766 5.94 -0.77 -27.46
CA SER A 766 6.79 -1.40 -26.43
C SER A 766 7.85 -2.34 -27.02
N ARG A 767 7.83 -2.60 -28.34
CA ARG A 767 8.84 -3.38 -29.07
C ARG A 767 9.26 -4.67 -28.33
N PRO A 768 8.32 -5.54 -27.93
CA PRO A 768 8.67 -6.81 -27.29
C PRO A 768 9.55 -7.63 -28.23
N GLN A 769 10.50 -8.38 -27.67
CA GLN A 769 11.35 -9.25 -28.48
C GLN A 769 10.51 -10.31 -29.19
N HIS A 770 9.55 -10.93 -28.49
CA HIS A 770 8.59 -11.87 -29.06
C HIS A 770 7.22 -11.67 -28.43
N LEU A 771 6.17 -11.52 -29.25
CA LEU A 771 4.78 -11.55 -28.80
C LEU A 771 3.90 -12.07 -29.95
N VAL A 772 3.35 -13.27 -29.79
CA VAL A 772 2.59 -13.95 -30.84
C VAL A 772 1.10 -13.89 -30.52
N PHE A 773 0.30 -13.56 -31.52
CA PHE A 773 -1.15 -13.56 -31.48
C PHE A 773 -1.69 -14.61 -32.45
N CYS A 774 -2.55 -15.50 -31.97
CA CYS A 774 -3.34 -16.39 -32.80
C CYS A 774 -4.80 -15.97 -32.77
N GLY A 775 -5.30 -15.47 -33.90
CA GLY A 775 -6.71 -15.16 -34.11
C GLY A 775 -7.37 -16.30 -34.85
N SER A 776 -8.16 -17.11 -34.14
CA SER A 776 -8.96 -18.17 -34.76
C SER A 776 -10.29 -17.64 -35.31
N HIS A 777 -11.10 -18.48 -35.96
CA HIS A 777 -12.44 -18.08 -36.40
C HIS A 777 -12.44 -16.83 -37.32
N ALA A 778 -11.42 -16.73 -38.16
CA ALA A 778 -11.30 -15.69 -39.16
C ALA A 778 -12.31 -15.85 -40.30
N GLY A 779 -12.85 -14.73 -40.79
CA GLY A 779 -13.67 -14.65 -41.99
C GLY A 779 -15.12 -15.12 -41.84
N VAL A 780 -15.91 -15.01 -42.92
CA VAL A 780 -17.28 -15.52 -42.99
C VAL A 780 -17.34 -17.05 -43.04
N SER A 781 -16.22 -17.70 -43.37
CA SER A 781 -16.10 -19.17 -43.42
C SER A 781 -16.30 -19.87 -42.08
N ILE A 782 -16.44 -19.14 -40.96
CA ILE A 782 -16.84 -19.74 -39.67
C ILE A 782 -18.25 -20.35 -39.72
N GLY A 783 -19.14 -19.75 -40.52
CA GLY A 783 -20.51 -20.21 -40.72
C GLY A 783 -21.54 -19.60 -39.76
N GLU A 784 -22.16 -20.47 -38.98
CA GLU A 784 -23.48 -20.26 -38.39
C GLU A 784 -23.53 -19.23 -37.25
N ASP A 785 -22.42 -18.98 -36.57
CA ASP A 785 -22.36 -18.01 -35.45
C ASP A 785 -22.63 -16.56 -35.92
N GLY A 786 -22.35 -16.26 -37.20
CA GLY A 786 -22.66 -14.95 -37.78
C GLY A 786 -21.62 -13.86 -37.47
N PRO A 787 -21.88 -12.60 -37.86
CA PRO A 787 -20.88 -11.54 -37.98
C PRO A 787 -20.18 -11.16 -36.67
N SER A 788 -20.80 -11.35 -35.51
CA SER A 788 -20.15 -11.03 -34.22
C SER A 788 -18.92 -11.88 -33.92
N GLN A 789 -18.77 -13.04 -34.56
CA GLN A 789 -17.64 -13.97 -34.38
C GLN A 789 -16.69 -13.96 -35.59
N MET A 790 -17.05 -13.28 -36.68
CA MET A 790 -16.27 -13.25 -37.92
C MET A 790 -15.16 -12.22 -37.81
N GLY A 791 -13.90 -12.65 -37.73
CA GLY A 791 -12.77 -11.72 -37.85
C GLY A 791 -12.64 -11.23 -39.29
N LEU A 792 -13.04 -9.99 -39.57
CA LEU A 792 -13.04 -9.42 -40.93
C LEU A 792 -12.18 -8.17 -41.07
N GLU A 793 -11.65 -7.64 -39.97
CA GLU A 793 -10.78 -6.46 -39.89
C GLU A 793 -9.42 -6.77 -39.25
N ASP A 794 -9.18 -8.04 -38.94
CA ASP A 794 -8.01 -8.50 -38.19
C ASP A 794 -6.71 -8.39 -39.00
N LEU A 795 -6.74 -8.64 -40.31
CA LEU A 795 -5.58 -8.39 -41.18
C LEU A 795 -5.26 -6.90 -41.23
N ALA A 796 -6.27 -6.04 -41.37
CA ALA A 796 -6.09 -4.59 -41.36
C ALA A 796 -5.46 -4.10 -40.05
N MET A 797 -5.99 -4.58 -38.93
CA MET A 797 -5.53 -4.25 -37.58
C MET A 797 -4.04 -4.56 -37.39
N PHE A 798 -3.61 -5.79 -37.71
CA PHE A 798 -2.22 -6.19 -37.50
C PHE A 798 -1.27 -5.67 -38.57
N ARG A 799 -1.73 -5.47 -39.82
CA ARG A 799 -0.90 -4.85 -40.86
C ARG A 799 -0.58 -3.39 -40.56
N ALA A 800 -1.47 -2.67 -39.86
CA ALA A 800 -1.27 -1.27 -39.48
C ALA A 800 -0.13 -1.06 -38.46
N LEU A 801 0.22 -2.07 -37.67
CA LEU A 801 1.30 -1.99 -36.68
C LEU A 801 2.66 -1.90 -37.37
N ALA A 802 3.53 -0.99 -36.93
CA ALA A 802 4.90 -0.95 -37.44
C ALA A 802 5.65 -2.25 -37.07
N HIS A 803 6.46 -2.78 -38.01
CA HIS A 803 7.30 -3.98 -37.80
C HIS A 803 6.56 -5.27 -37.40
N SER A 804 5.24 -5.35 -37.59
CA SER A 804 4.50 -6.61 -37.41
C SER A 804 4.74 -7.61 -38.55
N THR A 805 4.61 -8.89 -38.21
CA THR A 805 4.53 -10.02 -39.15
C THR A 805 3.10 -10.57 -39.15
N VAL A 806 2.52 -10.82 -40.33
CA VAL A 806 1.14 -11.32 -40.49
C VAL A 806 1.15 -12.54 -41.39
N LEU A 807 0.75 -13.68 -40.81
CA LEU A 807 0.82 -15.02 -41.40
C LEU A 807 -0.58 -15.63 -41.45
N TYR A 808 -0.93 -16.27 -42.56
CA TYR A 808 -2.24 -16.87 -42.79
C TYR A 808 -2.11 -18.27 -43.42
N PRO A 809 -1.95 -19.34 -42.62
CA PRO A 809 -1.89 -20.72 -43.10
C PRO A 809 -3.18 -21.16 -43.81
N CYS A 810 -3.04 -21.98 -44.85
CA CYS A 810 -4.18 -22.56 -45.56
C CYS A 810 -4.46 -24.03 -45.22
N ASP A 811 -3.51 -24.76 -44.63
CA ASP A 811 -3.66 -26.16 -44.21
C ASP A 811 -2.89 -26.47 -42.92
N ALA A 812 -2.94 -27.71 -42.45
CA ALA A 812 -2.29 -28.09 -41.19
C ALA A 812 -0.76 -28.03 -41.23
N VAL A 813 -0.12 -28.37 -42.35
CA VAL A 813 1.35 -28.31 -42.49
C VAL A 813 1.82 -26.86 -42.42
N SER A 814 1.21 -25.98 -43.22
CA SER A 814 1.51 -24.55 -43.18
C SER A 814 1.19 -23.94 -41.81
N ALA A 815 0.12 -24.36 -41.13
CA ALA A 815 -0.20 -23.88 -39.78
C ALA A 815 0.87 -24.26 -38.74
N GLU A 816 1.35 -25.50 -38.71
CA GLU A 816 2.43 -25.87 -37.79
C GLU A 816 3.74 -25.14 -38.10
N ARG A 817 4.11 -25.08 -39.38
CA ARG A 817 5.35 -24.40 -39.81
C ARG A 817 5.31 -22.90 -39.53
N LEU A 818 4.18 -22.24 -39.76
CA LEU A 818 4.04 -20.81 -39.48
C LEU A 818 3.93 -20.51 -37.98
N THR A 819 3.38 -21.42 -37.17
CA THR A 819 3.43 -21.32 -35.71
C THR A 819 4.88 -21.41 -35.21
N GLU A 820 5.67 -22.33 -35.76
CA GLU A 820 7.11 -22.42 -35.51
C GLU A 820 7.87 -21.15 -35.92
N GLN A 821 7.56 -20.57 -37.10
CA GLN A 821 8.14 -19.28 -37.51
C GLN A 821 7.71 -18.14 -36.59
N ALA A 822 6.47 -18.13 -36.13
CA ALA A 822 5.99 -17.10 -35.21
C ALA A 822 6.75 -17.10 -33.89
N ALA A 823 7.06 -18.28 -33.33
CA ALA A 823 7.89 -18.40 -32.12
C ALA A 823 9.33 -17.86 -32.29
N ARG A 824 9.83 -17.82 -33.53
CA ARG A 824 11.21 -17.44 -33.87
C ARG A 824 11.32 -16.02 -34.42
N SER A 825 10.22 -15.41 -34.79
CA SER A 825 10.20 -14.08 -35.40
C SER A 825 10.17 -13.02 -34.31
N GLU A 826 11.01 -11.99 -34.47
CA GLU A 826 11.03 -10.88 -33.53
C GLU A 826 9.82 -9.95 -33.70
N GLY A 827 9.43 -9.29 -32.62
CA GLY A 827 8.33 -8.33 -32.58
C GLY A 827 6.96 -8.97 -32.46
N ILE A 828 5.96 -8.26 -32.99
CA ILE A 828 4.56 -8.71 -32.98
C ILE A 828 4.30 -9.60 -34.19
N VAL A 829 3.87 -10.83 -33.94
CA VAL A 829 3.47 -11.78 -34.98
C VAL A 829 1.99 -12.10 -34.84
N TYR A 830 1.25 -11.98 -35.93
CA TYR A 830 -0.15 -12.41 -36.02
C TYR A 830 -0.27 -13.64 -36.90
N LEU A 831 -0.87 -14.70 -36.35
CA LEU A 831 -1.23 -15.92 -37.04
C LEU A 831 -2.75 -16.01 -37.14
N ARG A 832 -3.27 -15.91 -38.37
CA ARG A 832 -4.70 -16.01 -38.65
C ARG A 832 -5.09 -17.46 -38.91
N THR A 833 -5.94 -18.07 -38.08
CA THR A 833 -6.40 -19.45 -38.26
C THR A 833 -7.90 -19.54 -38.49
N THR A 834 -8.33 -20.60 -39.16
CA THR A 834 -9.70 -20.81 -39.65
C THR A 834 -10.39 -21.98 -38.95
N ARG A 835 -11.72 -21.90 -38.88
CA ARG A 835 -12.56 -22.86 -38.14
C ARG A 835 -12.73 -24.19 -38.86
N GLY A 836 -13.04 -24.11 -40.16
CA GLY A 836 -13.32 -25.26 -41.02
C GLY A 836 -12.10 -26.14 -41.25
N LYS A 837 -12.34 -27.43 -41.48
CA LYS A 837 -11.29 -28.35 -41.93
C LYS A 837 -10.95 -28.05 -43.38
N THR A 838 -9.67 -28.16 -43.70
CA THR A 838 -9.17 -28.06 -45.07
C THR A 838 -8.26 -29.27 -45.37
N PRO A 839 -8.16 -29.69 -46.63
CA PRO A 839 -7.26 -30.78 -47.01
C PRO A 839 -5.80 -30.36 -46.86
N VAL A 840 -4.98 -31.28 -46.37
CA VAL A 840 -3.51 -31.12 -46.35
C VAL A 840 -2.97 -31.20 -47.77
N ILE A 841 -2.37 -30.10 -48.25
CA ILE A 841 -1.87 -29.96 -49.62
C ILE A 841 -0.35 -29.92 -49.71
N TYR A 842 0.33 -29.59 -48.61
CA TYR A 842 1.80 -29.54 -48.57
C TYR A 842 2.43 -30.84 -48.07
N GLY A 843 3.67 -31.10 -48.51
CA GLY A 843 4.51 -32.14 -47.92
C GLY A 843 4.99 -31.73 -46.51
N ASN A 844 5.16 -32.70 -45.62
CA ASN A 844 5.55 -32.43 -44.23
C ASN A 844 6.92 -31.73 -44.08
N ASP A 845 7.80 -31.86 -45.08
CA ASP A 845 9.12 -31.24 -45.19
C ASP A 845 9.11 -29.82 -45.81
N GLU A 846 7.94 -29.36 -46.27
CA GLU A 846 7.78 -28.04 -46.88
C GLU A 846 8.11 -26.91 -45.89
N ARG A 847 8.76 -25.86 -46.41
CA ARG A 847 9.25 -24.73 -45.60
C ARG A 847 8.45 -23.46 -45.87
N PHE A 848 8.17 -22.67 -44.83
CA PHE A 848 7.37 -21.45 -44.93
C PHE A 848 8.12 -20.25 -44.34
N PRO A 849 9.16 -19.71 -45.01
CA PRO A 849 9.86 -18.54 -44.52
C PRO A 849 8.94 -17.31 -44.44
N VAL A 850 9.09 -16.47 -43.41
CA VAL A 850 8.41 -15.17 -43.34
C VAL A 850 8.76 -14.33 -44.56
N GLY A 851 7.78 -13.66 -45.16
CA GLY A 851 7.95 -12.89 -46.40
C GLY A 851 7.87 -13.71 -47.69
N GLY A 852 7.65 -15.03 -47.60
CA GLY A 852 7.49 -15.90 -48.77
C GLY A 852 6.04 -16.16 -49.18
N SER A 853 5.90 -16.84 -50.31
CA SER A 853 4.64 -17.36 -50.86
C SER A 853 4.84 -18.76 -51.44
N LYS A 854 3.77 -19.44 -51.85
CA LYS A 854 3.83 -20.74 -52.57
C LYS A 854 3.07 -20.69 -53.87
N VAL A 855 3.76 -20.99 -54.98
CA VAL A 855 3.12 -21.19 -56.28
C VAL A 855 2.62 -22.63 -56.37
N LEU A 856 1.32 -22.83 -56.15
CA LEU A 856 0.70 -24.15 -56.03
C LEU A 856 0.34 -24.78 -57.38
N ARG A 857 0.05 -23.94 -58.37
CA ARG A 857 -0.26 -24.32 -59.75
C ARG A 857 0.41 -23.32 -60.67
N ALA A 858 1.16 -23.78 -61.65
CA ALA A 858 1.74 -22.95 -62.69
C ALA A 858 2.01 -23.76 -63.96
N SER A 859 2.00 -23.07 -65.10
CA SER A 859 2.35 -23.59 -66.41
C SER A 859 2.87 -22.44 -67.31
N GLY A 860 3.46 -22.78 -68.46
CA GLY A 860 3.87 -21.77 -69.44
C GLY A 860 2.69 -21.06 -70.14
N ASP A 861 1.48 -21.60 -70.01
CA ASP A 861 0.27 -21.11 -70.69
C ASP A 861 -0.67 -20.34 -69.75
N ASP A 862 -0.24 -20.06 -68.51
CA ASP A 862 -1.07 -19.42 -67.48
C ASP A 862 -1.63 -18.08 -67.98
N GLN A 863 -2.95 -17.97 -68.08
CA GLN A 863 -3.59 -16.76 -68.59
C GLN A 863 -3.82 -15.71 -67.51
N CYS A 864 -3.97 -16.12 -66.25
CA CYS A 864 -4.25 -15.26 -65.11
C CYS A 864 -3.62 -15.89 -63.86
N THR A 865 -3.34 -15.06 -62.86
CA THR A 865 -2.89 -15.52 -61.54
C THR A 865 -3.93 -15.20 -60.48
N VAL A 866 -4.31 -16.19 -59.69
CA VAL A 866 -5.06 -15.98 -58.43
C VAL A 866 -4.08 -15.92 -57.26
N VAL A 867 -4.17 -14.87 -56.47
CA VAL A 867 -3.44 -14.69 -55.22
C VAL A 867 -4.45 -14.85 -54.08
N ALA A 868 -4.23 -15.86 -53.23
CA ALA A 868 -5.15 -16.21 -52.15
C ALA A 868 -4.35 -16.48 -50.87
N ALA A 869 -5.03 -16.51 -49.72
CA ALA A 869 -4.43 -16.91 -48.45
C ALA A 869 -5.47 -17.61 -47.56
N GLY A 870 -5.03 -18.58 -46.78
CA GLY A 870 -5.91 -19.34 -45.90
C GLY A 870 -7.04 -20.07 -46.62
N VAL A 871 -8.28 -19.89 -46.18
CA VAL A 871 -9.44 -20.62 -46.71
C VAL A 871 -9.67 -20.38 -48.22
N THR A 872 -9.34 -19.18 -48.73
CA THR A 872 -9.58 -18.86 -50.14
C THR A 872 -8.59 -19.52 -51.09
N VAL A 873 -7.48 -20.09 -50.59
CA VAL A 873 -6.56 -20.92 -51.38
C VAL A 873 -7.28 -22.15 -51.92
N HIS A 874 -8.14 -22.77 -51.12
CA HIS A 874 -8.90 -23.96 -51.52
C HIS A 874 -9.97 -23.62 -52.57
N GLU A 875 -10.61 -22.45 -52.46
CA GLU A 875 -11.52 -21.93 -53.49
C GLU A 875 -10.77 -21.61 -54.80
N ALA A 876 -9.54 -21.06 -54.71
CA ALA A 876 -8.69 -20.79 -55.87
C ALA A 876 -8.20 -22.07 -56.58
N LEU A 877 -7.84 -23.12 -55.82
CA LEU A 877 -7.50 -24.43 -56.37
C LEU A 877 -8.70 -25.08 -57.06
N ALA A 878 -9.89 -25.01 -56.46
CA ALA A 878 -11.12 -25.51 -57.09
C ALA A 878 -11.50 -24.72 -58.36
N ALA A 879 -11.23 -23.41 -58.38
CA ALA A 879 -11.39 -22.58 -59.57
C ALA A 879 -10.39 -22.97 -60.68
N HIS A 880 -9.13 -23.23 -60.33
CA HIS A 880 -8.12 -23.77 -61.27
C HIS A 880 -8.61 -25.07 -61.92
N ASP A 881 -9.08 -26.04 -61.12
CA ASP A 881 -9.56 -27.32 -61.64
C ASP A 881 -10.77 -27.15 -62.57
N SER A 882 -11.67 -26.22 -62.25
CA SER A 882 -12.84 -25.89 -63.07
C SER A 882 -12.48 -25.23 -64.40
N LEU A 883 -11.51 -24.32 -64.41
CA LEU A 883 -11.03 -23.62 -65.61
C LEU A 883 -10.16 -24.50 -66.50
N LYS A 884 -9.40 -25.42 -65.91
CA LYS A 884 -8.62 -26.42 -66.64
C LYS A 884 -9.51 -27.31 -67.51
N GLN A 885 -10.70 -27.67 -67.01
CA GLN A 885 -11.70 -28.42 -67.79
C GLN A 885 -12.22 -27.62 -69.00
N GLN A 886 -12.11 -26.29 -68.97
CA GLN A 886 -12.47 -25.37 -70.05
C GLN A 886 -11.27 -24.98 -70.93
N GLY A 887 -10.10 -25.59 -70.72
CA GLY A 887 -8.88 -25.29 -71.47
C GLY A 887 -8.19 -23.98 -71.09
N ILE A 888 -8.49 -23.41 -69.92
CA ILE A 888 -7.88 -22.17 -69.43
C ILE A 888 -6.88 -22.51 -68.32
N ALA A 889 -5.61 -22.21 -68.55
CA ALA A 889 -4.57 -22.37 -67.55
C ALA A 889 -4.60 -21.20 -66.55
N LEU A 890 -4.57 -21.52 -65.26
CA LEU A 890 -4.64 -20.58 -64.15
C LEU A 890 -3.48 -20.82 -63.19
N ARG A 891 -2.72 -19.78 -62.87
CA ARG A 891 -1.74 -19.82 -61.79
C ARG A 891 -2.42 -19.61 -60.44
N VAL A 892 -2.02 -20.34 -59.41
CA VAL A 892 -2.52 -20.16 -58.03
C VAL A 892 -1.34 -19.95 -57.09
N ILE A 893 -1.36 -18.84 -56.36
CA ILE A 893 -0.35 -18.47 -55.37
C ILE A 893 -1.01 -18.38 -53.99
N ASP A 894 -0.47 -19.14 -53.03
CA ASP A 894 -0.75 -18.99 -51.61
C ASP A 894 0.19 -17.93 -51.02
N ALA A 895 -0.34 -16.74 -50.78
CA ALA A 895 0.31 -15.61 -50.14
C ALA A 895 0.22 -15.73 -48.61
N TYR A 896 0.69 -16.85 -48.07
CA TYR A 896 0.63 -17.16 -46.64
C TYR A 896 1.28 -16.09 -45.75
N SER A 897 2.25 -15.33 -46.27
CA SER A 897 2.81 -14.16 -45.60
C SER A 897 2.17 -12.90 -46.18
N VAL A 898 1.18 -12.36 -45.47
CA VAL A 898 0.47 -11.13 -45.86
C VAL A 898 1.32 -9.89 -45.56
N LYS A 899 2.17 -9.98 -44.52
CA LYS A 899 3.17 -8.97 -44.18
C LYS A 899 4.38 -9.62 -43.50
N PRO A 900 5.61 -9.40 -43.97
CA PRO A 900 5.95 -8.87 -45.29
C PRO A 900 5.38 -9.74 -46.42
N LEU A 901 5.09 -9.14 -47.57
CA LEU A 901 4.55 -9.83 -48.74
C LEU A 901 5.69 -10.29 -49.67
N ASP A 902 5.54 -11.43 -50.34
CA ASP A 902 6.48 -11.91 -51.37
C ASP A 902 6.29 -11.14 -52.69
N VAL A 903 6.75 -9.88 -52.70
CA VAL A 903 6.55 -8.98 -53.84
C VAL A 903 7.25 -9.50 -55.10
N ALA A 904 8.39 -10.18 -54.96
CA ALA A 904 9.17 -10.69 -56.09
C ALA A 904 8.38 -11.75 -56.89
N THR A 905 7.80 -12.73 -56.19
CA THR A 905 6.99 -13.77 -56.83
C THR A 905 5.75 -13.18 -57.51
N LEU A 906 5.11 -12.19 -56.88
CA LEU A 906 3.94 -11.52 -57.46
C LEU A 906 4.29 -10.70 -58.71
N ILE A 907 5.42 -9.99 -58.72
CA ILE A 907 5.93 -9.28 -59.90
C ILE A 907 6.19 -10.27 -61.04
N GLN A 908 6.84 -11.40 -60.76
CA GLN A 908 7.07 -12.43 -61.77
C GLN A 908 5.75 -12.95 -62.35
N ALA A 909 4.78 -13.30 -61.50
CA ALA A 909 3.47 -13.77 -61.94
C ALA A 909 2.70 -12.72 -62.75
N ALA A 910 2.79 -11.44 -62.38
CA ALA A 910 2.20 -10.34 -63.12
C ALA A 910 2.85 -10.15 -64.51
N GLY A 911 4.15 -10.40 -64.64
CA GLY A 911 4.85 -10.34 -65.94
C GLY A 911 4.53 -11.51 -66.87
N GLU A 912 4.13 -12.66 -66.30
CA GLU A 912 3.87 -13.89 -67.04
C GLU A 912 2.38 -14.16 -67.33
N THR A 913 1.47 -13.39 -66.71
CA THR A 913 0.01 -13.59 -66.85
C THR A 913 -0.71 -12.29 -67.22
N ARG A 914 -1.98 -12.36 -67.65
CA ARG A 914 -2.72 -11.18 -68.15
C ARG A 914 -3.32 -10.29 -67.06
N GLY A 915 -3.28 -10.72 -65.79
CA GLY A 915 -3.92 -10.04 -64.68
C GLY A 915 -3.84 -10.85 -63.39
N LEU A 916 -3.99 -10.16 -62.26
CA LEU A 916 -4.05 -10.77 -60.94
C LEU A 916 -5.47 -10.66 -60.38
N VAL A 917 -5.99 -11.77 -59.85
CA VAL A 917 -7.21 -11.81 -59.04
C VAL A 917 -6.80 -12.11 -57.61
N VAL A 918 -6.98 -11.17 -56.70
CA VAL A 918 -6.69 -11.34 -55.27
C VAL A 918 -7.99 -11.68 -54.56
N VAL A 919 -8.02 -12.77 -53.80
CA VAL A 919 -9.23 -13.24 -53.10
C VAL A 919 -8.97 -13.48 -51.61
N GLU A 920 -9.80 -12.89 -50.77
CA GLU A 920 -9.66 -12.97 -49.31
C GLU A 920 -11.00 -13.05 -48.58
N ASP A 921 -11.01 -13.80 -47.47
CA ASP A 921 -12.13 -13.85 -46.53
C ASP A 921 -11.92 -12.82 -45.41
N HIS A 922 -12.03 -11.55 -45.78
CA HIS A 922 -11.79 -10.34 -44.98
C HIS A 922 -12.55 -9.16 -45.65
N TRP A 923 -12.75 -8.05 -44.93
CA TRP A 923 -13.21 -6.79 -45.54
C TRP A 923 -12.26 -6.34 -46.66
N ALA A 924 -12.77 -5.57 -47.61
CA ALA A 924 -11.95 -5.06 -48.72
C ALA A 924 -10.79 -4.16 -48.25
N ASP A 925 -11.01 -3.36 -47.19
CA ASP A 925 -10.04 -2.40 -46.70
C ASP A 925 -8.99 -3.03 -45.78
N GLY A 926 -7.72 -2.75 -46.03
CA GLY A 926 -6.61 -3.15 -45.17
C GLY A 926 -6.27 -4.65 -45.20
N GLY A 927 -6.87 -5.43 -46.09
CA GLY A 927 -6.60 -6.86 -46.26
C GLY A 927 -5.39 -7.22 -47.14
N LEU A 928 -5.41 -8.45 -47.67
CA LEU A 928 -4.45 -8.96 -48.66
C LEU A 928 -4.52 -8.18 -49.97
N GLY A 929 -5.72 -7.81 -50.42
CA GLY A 929 -5.95 -6.98 -51.61
C GLY A 929 -5.18 -5.68 -51.54
N ASP A 930 -5.34 -4.94 -50.43
CA ASP A 930 -4.59 -3.72 -50.16
C ASP A 930 -3.08 -3.95 -50.01
N ALA A 931 -2.65 -5.12 -49.51
CA ALA A 931 -1.23 -5.47 -49.44
C ALA A 931 -0.63 -5.63 -50.83
N VAL A 932 -1.30 -6.36 -51.71
CA VAL A 932 -0.89 -6.54 -53.11
C VAL A 932 -0.93 -5.21 -53.84
N ALA A 933 -2.05 -4.47 -53.74
CA ALA A 933 -2.25 -3.20 -54.45
C ALA A 933 -1.13 -2.19 -54.20
N ARG A 934 -0.66 -2.08 -52.95
CA ARG A 934 0.37 -1.11 -52.54
C ARG A 934 1.81 -1.61 -52.71
N ALA A 935 2.01 -2.91 -52.95
CA ALA A 935 3.34 -3.50 -52.98
C ALA A 935 4.15 -3.14 -54.24
N HIS A 936 3.49 -2.82 -55.35
CA HIS A 936 4.14 -2.51 -56.63
C HIS A 936 3.23 -1.69 -57.55
N ASP A 937 3.82 -1.03 -58.55
CA ASP A 937 3.08 -0.41 -59.66
C ASP A 937 2.76 -1.48 -60.72
N TRP A 938 1.54 -2.03 -60.66
CA TRP A 938 1.16 -3.17 -61.50
C TRP A 938 0.85 -2.78 -62.93
N LEU A 939 1.52 -3.42 -63.90
CA LEU A 939 1.29 -3.22 -65.34
C LEU A 939 0.13 -4.05 -65.89
N VAL A 940 -0.44 -4.93 -65.06
CA VAL A 940 -1.58 -5.77 -65.39
C VAL A 940 -2.80 -5.39 -64.53
N PRO A 941 -4.03 -5.62 -65.02
CA PRO A 941 -5.23 -5.39 -64.21
C PRO A 941 -5.21 -6.18 -62.90
N LEU A 942 -5.60 -5.52 -61.82
CA LEU A 942 -5.94 -6.16 -60.55
C LEU A 942 -7.45 -6.28 -60.39
N ARG A 943 -7.91 -7.42 -59.86
CA ARG A 943 -9.27 -7.64 -59.41
C ARG A 943 -9.23 -8.09 -57.95
N PHE A 944 -10.04 -7.47 -57.11
CA PHE A 944 -10.11 -7.79 -55.68
C PHE A 944 -11.47 -8.44 -55.38
N LEU A 945 -11.43 -9.60 -54.73
CA LEU A 945 -12.59 -10.31 -54.23
C LEU A 945 -12.47 -10.40 -52.71
N ALA A 946 -13.33 -9.66 -52.03
CA ALA A 946 -13.36 -9.55 -50.59
C ALA A 946 -14.81 -9.44 -50.12
N VAL A 947 -15.03 -9.56 -48.82
CA VAL A 947 -16.34 -9.34 -48.22
C VAL A 947 -16.70 -7.86 -48.41
N GLY A 948 -17.75 -7.58 -49.18
CA GLY A 948 -18.15 -6.21 -49.55
C GLY A 948 -19.54 -5.79 -49.02
N SER A 949 -20.19 -6.62 -48.22
CA SER A 949 -21.50 -6.34 -47.62
C SER A 949 -21.65 -7.03 -46.27
N GLU A 950 -22.57 -6.55 -45.45
CA GLU A 950 -22.83 -7.06 -44.10
C GLU A 950 -23.01 -8.60 -44.08
N PRO A 951 -22.20 -9.33 -43.30
CA PRO A 951 -22.33 -10.77 -43.17
C PRO A 951 -23.58 -11.20 -42.39
N ARG A 952 -23.82 -12.51 -42.36
CA ARG A 952 -24.92 -13.13 -41.62
C ARG A 952 -24.59 -14.58 -41.26
N SER A 953 -25.40 -15.20 -40.42
CA SER A 953 -25.37 -16.64 -40.23
C SER A 953 -25.77 -17.41 -41.49
N GLY A 954 -25.03 -18.48 -41.78
CA GLY A 954 -25.27 -19.44 -42.86
C GLY A 954 -24.17 -20.49 -42.90
N THR A 955 -24.32 -21.53 -43.72
CA THR A 955 -23.24 -22.50 -43.91
C THR A 955 -22.02 -21.82 -44.55
N PRO A 956 -20.77 -22.21 -44.23
CA PRO A 956 -19.56 -21.58 -44.76
C PRO A 956 -19.58 -21.36 -46.28
N HIS A 957 -19.90 -22.40 -47.07
CA HIS A 957 -19.92 -22.28 -48.53
C HIS A 957 -20.96 -21.27 -49.05
N ALA A 958 -22.16 -21.26 -48.48
CA ALA A 958 -23.20 -20.29 -48.85
C ALA A 958 -22.78 -18.85 -48.54
N LEU A 959 -21.98 -18.63 -47.49
CA LEU A 959 -21.44 -17.32 -47.15
C LEU A 959 -20.34 -16.89 -48.12
N LEU A 960 -19.40 -17.77 -48.46
CA LEU A 960 -18.37 -17.48 -49.47
C LEU A 960 -19.02 -17.11 -50.82
N GLU A 961 -20.08 -17.82 -51.23
CA GLU A 961 -20.85 -17.52 -52.43
C GLU A 961 -21.57 -16.17 -52.33
N ARG A 962 -22.30 -15.93 -51.22
CA ARG A 962 -23.03 -14.67 -50.97
C ARG A 962 -22.11 -13.46 -51.02
N HIS A 963 -20.90 -13.58 -50.48
CA HIS A 963 -19.95 -12.47 -50.35
C HIS A 963 -18.97 -12.39 -51.53
N GLY A 964 -19.16 -13.16 -52.59
CA GLY A 964 -18.43 -12.99 -53.84
C GLY A 964 -16.99 -13.50 -53.82
N ILE A 965 -16.67 -14.42 -52.91
CA ILE A 965 -15.30 -14.93 -52.68
C ILE A 965 -15.21 -16.45 -52.87
N SER A 966 -16.24 -17.08 -53.43
CA SER A 966 -16.24 -18.50 -53.78
C SER A 966 -15.52 -18.77 -55.11
N ARG A 967 -15.20 -20.05 -55.34
CA ARG A 967 -14.66 -20.56 -56.62
C ARG A 967 -15.47 -20.12 -57.83
N HIS A 968 -16.81 -20.05 -57.73
CA HIS A 968 -17.65 -19.68 -58.87
C HIS A 968 -17.38 -18.23 -59.29
N VAL A 969 -17.23 -17.33 -58.32
CA VAL A 969 -16.92 -15.93 -58.58
C VAL A 969 -15.48 -15.75 -59.04
N ILE A 970 -14.52 -16.50 -58.49
CA ILE A 970 -13.13 -16.53 -58.99
C ILE A 970 -13.11 -16.91 -60.47
N VAL A 971 -13.80 -17.99 -60.86
CA VAL A 971 -13.91 -18.43 -62.26
C VAL A 971 -14.51 -17.32 -63.14
N GLN A 972 -15.58 -16.66 -62.70
CA GLN A 972 -16.19 -15.56 -63.46
C GLN A 972 -15.23 -14.39 -63.68
N GLN A 973 -14.45 -14.01 -62.66
CA GLN A 973 -13.49 -12.90 -62.76
C GLN A 973 -12.30 -13.23 -63.66
N VAL A 974 -11.79 -14.47 -63.58
CA VAL A 974 -10.74 -14.94 -64.49
C VAL A 974 -11.25 -14.92 -65.92
N LEU A 975 -12.43 -15.47 -66.19
CA LEU A 975 -13.03 -15.48 -67.54
C LEU A 975 -13.22 -14.05 -68.07
N ALA A 976 -13.63 -13.12 -67.22
CA ALA A 976 -13.77 -11.71 -67.60
C ALA A 976 -12.43 -11.08 -68.04
N LEU A 977 -11.34 -11.34 -67.31
CA LEU A 977 -10.00 -10.86 -67.66
C LEU A 977 -9.45 -11.54 -68.92
N VAL A 978 -9.68 -12.85 -69.07
CA VAL A 978 -9.23 -13.64 -70.23
C VAL A 978 -9.92 -13.19 -71.52
N ASN A 979 -11.23 -12.97 -71.48
CA ASN A 979 -12.04 -12.63 -72.65
C ASN A 979 -12.02 -11.13 -72.98
N HIS A 980 -11.77 -10.25 -72.01
CA HIS A 980 -11.76 -8.80 -72.18
C HIS A 980 -10.54 -8.13 -71.51
N PRO A 981 -9.33 -8.31 -72.05
CA PRO A 981 -8.09 -7.83 -71.43
C PRO A 981 -8.03 -6.29 -71.27
N ASP A 982 -8.78 -5.53 -72.07
CA ASP A 982 -8.84 -4.07 -72.00
C ASP A 982 -9.85 -3.51 -70.97
N ALA A 983 -10.74 -4.35 -70.40
CA ALA A 983 -11.80 -3.91 -69.47
C ALA A 983 -11.29 -3.55 -68.05
N GLY A 984 -9.98 -3.52 -67.82
CA GLY A 984 -9.34 -3.22 -66.55
C GLY A 984 -8.45 -1.97 -66.54
N ARG A 985 -8.18 -1.34 -67.70
CA ARG A 985 -7.42 -0.08 -67.77
C ARG A 985 -8.31 1.10 -67.41
N LEU A 986 -8.64 1.27 -66.13
CA LEU A 986 -9.09 2.58 -65.65
C LEU A 986 -7.92 3.56 -65.86
N ARG A 987 -8.20 4.64 -66.59
CA ARG A 987 -7.25 5.68 -66.97
C ARG A 987 -6.59 6.30 -65.74
N ALA A 988 -5.32 6.66 -65.93
CA ALA A 988 -4.39 7.32 -65.02
C ALA A 988 -5.01 8.30 -64.01
#